data_AF-A0A2K6SSV7-F1
#
_entry.id   AF-A0A2K6SSV7-F1
#
_cell.length_a   1.000
_cell.length_b   1.000
_cell.length_c   1.000
_cell.angle_alpha   90.00
_cell.angle_beta   90.00
_cell.angle_gamma   90.00
#
_symmetry.space_group_name_H-M   'P 1'
#
loop_
_entity.id
_entity.type
_entity.pdbx_description
1 polymer ?
#
loop_
_entity_poly.entity_id
_entity_poly.type
_entity_poly.pdbx_seq_one_letter_code
_entity_poly.pdbx_strand_id
1 'polypeptide(L)'
;MDPDPQAGVQVGMRVVRGVDWKWGQQDGGEGGVGTVVELGRHGSPSTPDRTVVVQWDQGTRTNYRAGYQGAHDLLLYDNAQIGVRHPNIICDCCKKHGLRGMRWKCRVCLDYDLCTQCYMHNKHELAHAFDRYETAHSRPVTLSPRQGLPRIPLRGIFQGAKVVRGPDWEWGSQDGKPAELQRRVSADGQPFQHGDKVKCLLDTDVLREMQEGHGGWNPRMAEFIGQTGTVHRITDRGDVRVQFNQETRWTFHPGALTKHHSFWVGDVVRVIDDLDTVKQLQAGHGEWTDDMAPSLSVALDKLRAQKSDPEHPGRLVVEVALGNAARALDLLRRRPEQVDAKNQGRTALQVAAYLGQVDLVRLLLQARAGVDLPDEDGSTALHYAALGNQPEAARVLLNAGCRVDAINSTQSTALHVAVQRGFLEVVRTLCERGCDVNLPDAHSDTPLHSAISAGTGASGIVEVLTEMPSIDVTATNSQGFTLLHHASLKGHVLAVRKILARARQLVDAKKEDGFTALHLAALNNHREVAQILIREGRCDVNVRNRKLQSPLHLAVQQAHVGLVALLVDAGCSVNAEDEEGDTALHVALQRQQLLPLVADGAGGDPGPLQLLSRLQASGLPGSTELTVGAAVACFLALEGADVSYTNHRGRSPLDLAAEGRVLKALQGCAQRFRVRAQDEEVHPVPGGRQQETAPRRLR
;
A
#
# COMPACT_ATOMS: atom_id res chain seq x y z
N MET A 1 -54.91 -5.63 -11.76
CA MET A 1 -54.05 -5.31 -12.91
C MET A 1 -52.66 -5.17 -12.35
N ASP A 2 -51.79 -6.13 -12.63
CA ASP A 2 -50.45 -6.13 -12.08
C ASP A 2 -49.59 -5.03 -12.73
N PRO A 3 -48.70 -4.38 -11.95
CA PRO A 3 -47.77 -3.39 -12.50
C PRO A 3 -46.77 -4.05 -13.46
N ASP A 4 -46.29 -3.26 -14.41
CA ASP A 4 -45.35 -3.66 -15.45
C ASP A 4 -44.07 -4.29 -14.86
N PRO A 5 -43.73 -5.56 -15.18
CA PRO A 5 -42.57 -6.23 -14.61
C PRO A 5 -41.22 -5.61 -15.03
N GLN A 6 -41.21 -4.68 -15.99
CA GLN A 6 -39.99 -3.95 -16.38
C GLN A 6 -39.79 -2.61 -15.64
N ALA A 7 -40.75 -2.17 -14.82
CA ALA A 7 -40.65 -0.96 -13.98
C ALA A 7 -40.07 -1.23 -12.57
N GLY A 8 -39.26 -2.29 -12.43
CA GLY A 8 -38.59 -2.65 -11.17
C GLY A 8 -37.39 -1.75 -10.85
N VAL A 9 -37.04 -1.69 -9.57
CA VAL A 9 -35.79 -1.06 -9.10
C VAL A 9 -34.59 -1.80 -9.70
N GLN A 10 -33.61 -1.08 -10.25
CA GLN A 10 -32.42 -1.64 -10.91
C GLN A 10 -31.14 -1.23 -10.19
N VAL A 11 -30.09 -2.06 -10.32
CA VAL A 11 -28.73 -1.73 -9.88
C VAL A 11 -28.25 -0.45 -10.59
N GLY A 12 -27.65 0.47 -9.84
CA GLY A 12 -27.24 1.80 -10.29
C GLY A 12 -28.33 2.88 -10.17
N MET A 13 -29.56 2.56 -9.77
CA MET A 13 -30.58 3.58 -9.48
C MET A 13 -30.27 4.34 -8.20
N ARG A 14 -30.55 5.65 -8.20
CA ARG A 14 -30.37 6.54 -7.05
C ARG A 14 -31.67 6.68 -6.27
N VAL A 15 -31.61 6.39 -4.98
CA VAL A 15 -32.77 6.28 -4.09
C VAL A 15 -32.63 7.16 -2.86
N VAL A 16 -33.77 7.49 -2.27
CA VAL A 16 -33.91 8.13 -0.95
C VAL A 16 -34.91 7.33 -0.11
N ARG A 17 -34.95 7.55 1.21
CA ARG A 17 -35.99 6.96 2.08
C ARG A 17 -37.41 7.24 1.56
N GLY A 18 -38.28 6.25 1.64
CA GLY A 18 -39.68 6.28 1.23
C GLY A 18 -40.66 6.33 2.40
N VAL A 19 -41.95 6.22 2.08
CA VAL A 19 -43.04 6.40 3.05
C VAL A 19 -43.14 5.27 4.08
N ASP A 20 -42.75 4.04 3.72
CA ASP A 20 -42.80 2.87 4.62
C ASP A 20 -41.54 2.71 5.49
N TRP A 21 -40.62 3.69 5.43
CA TRP A 21 -39.31 3.63 6.09
C TRP A 21 -39.42 3.52 7.61
N LYS A 22 -38.88 2.42 8.15
CA LYS A 22 -38.88 2.11 9.59
C LYS A 22 -37.48 1.96 10.20
N TRP A 23 -36.43 2.25 9.44
CA TRP A 23 -35.05 1.87 9.75
C TRP A 23 -34.22 2.98 10.41
N GLY A 24 -34.87 3.85 11.20
CA GLY A 24 -34.21 4.94 11.91
C GLY A 24 -33.49 5.93 10.98
N GLN A 25 -32.20 6.13 11.21
CA GLN A 25 -31.32 7.03 10.44
C GLN A 25 -30.14 6.28 9.77
N GLN A 26 -30.32 5.02 9.35
CA GLN A 26 -29.26 4.24 8.67
C GLN A 26 -28.74 4.86 7.36
N ASP A 27 -29.57 5.68 6.71
CA ASP A 27 -29.27 6.52 5.53
C ASP A 27 -28.62 7.87 5.86
N GLY A 28 -28.35 8.14 7.15
CA GLY A 28 -27.88 9.44 7.65
C GLY A 28 -28.98 10.53 7.66
N GLY A 29 -30.22 10.10 7.87
CA GLY A 29 -31.37 10.98 8.10
C GLY A 29 -32.05 11.48 6.82
N GLU A 30 -33.20 12.15 6.99
CA GLU A 30 -34.05 12.57 5.87
C GLU A 30 -33.30 13.43 4.84
N GLY A 31 -33.41 13.03 3.57
CA GLY A 31 -32.66 13.61 2.44
C GLY A 31 -31.36 12.88 2.09
N GLY A 32 -30.94 11.86 2.85
CA GLY A 32 -29.84 10.98 2.49
C GLY A 32 -30.10 10.25 1.16
N VAL A 33 -29.11 10.26 0.26
CA VAL A 33 -29.17 9.57 -1.04
C VAL A 33 -28.27 8.33 -1.02
N GLY A 34 -28.75 7.26 -1.64
CA GLY A 34 -27.99 6.02 -1.85
C GLY A 34 -28.12 5.51 -3.28
N THR A 35 -27.32 4.49 -3.59
CA THR A 35 -27.29 3.81 -4.88
C THR A 35 -27.65 2.34 -4.67
N VAL A 36 -28.59 1.81 -5.44
CA VAL A 36 -28.91 0.38 -5.41
C VAL A 36 -27.73 -0.39 -5.99
N VAL A 37 -27.14 -1.31 -5.23
CA VAL A 37 -25.98 -2.12 -5.65
C VAL A 37 -26.33 -3.59 -5.91
N GLU A 38 -27.45 -4.06 -5.37
CA GLU A 38 -27.86 -5.47 -5.46
C GLU A 38 -29.38 -5.59 -5.42
N LEU A 39 -29.93 -6.56 -6.16
CA LEU A 39 -31.35 -6.93 -6.10
C LEU A 39 -31.48 -8.28 -5.40
N GLY A 40 -32.44 -8.38 -4.48
CA GLY A 40 -32.73 -9.62 -3.76
C GLY A 40 -33.21 -10.73 -4.69
N ARG A 41 -32.90 -11.98 -4.33
CA ARG A 41 -33.17 -13.16 -5.15
C ARG A 41 -34.02 -14.17 -4.37
N HIS A 42 -34.90 -14.88 -5.05
CA HIS A 42 -35.76 -15.89 -4.45
C HIS A 42 -34.91 -17.02 -3.82
N GLY A 43 -35.10 -17.28 -2.53
CA GLY A 43 -34.35 -18.28 -1.77
C GLY A 43 -33.08 -17.79 -1.07
N SER A 44 -32.65 -16.53 -1.27
CA SER A 44 -31.53 -15.95 -0.52
C SER A 44 -31.91 -15.71 0.95
N PRO A 45 -31.13 -16.21 1.95
CA PRO A 45 -31.40 -16.00 3.36
C PRO A 45 -31.03 -14.60 3.86
N SER A 46 -30.16 -13.88 3.14
CA SER A 46 -29.69 -12.52 3.48
C SER A 46 -30.33 -11.43 2.62
N THR A 47 -30.67 -11.75 1.36
CA THR A 47 -31.25 -10.82 0.37
C THR A 47 -32.50 -11.40 -0.31
N PRO A 48 -33.62 -11.60 0.41
CA PRO A 48 -34.83 -12.22 -0.15
C PRO A 48 -35.41 -11.47 -1.35
N ASP A 49 -36.23 -12.15 -2.16
CA ASP A 49 -36.97 -11.51 -3.27
C ASP A 49 -37.75 -10.26 -2.81
N ARG A 50 -37.87 -9.27 -3.71
CA ARG A 50 -38.44 -7.93 -3.45
C ARG A 50 -37.73 -7.11 -2.36
N THR A 51 -36.48 -7.42 -2.08
CA THR A 51 -35.56 -6.56 -1.30
C THR A 51 -34.44 -6.03 -2.20
N VAL A 52 -33.79 -4.94 -1.81
CA VAL A 52 -32.66 -4.35 -2.54
C VAL A 52 -31.58 -3.87 -1.57
N VAL A 53 -30.32 -4.14 -1.89
CA VAL A 53 -29.20 -3.63 -1.10
C VAL A 53 -28.83 -2.25 -1.64
N VAL A 54 -28.86 -1.25 -0.75
CA VAL A 54 -28.48 0.12 -1.03
C VAL A 54 -27.13 0.39 -0.40
N GLN A 55 -26.22 0.92 -1.20
CA GLN A 55 -25.01 1.60 -0.75
C GLN A 55 -25.35 3.07 -0.56
N TRP A 56 -25.50 3.52 0.68
CA TRP A 56 -25.69 4.94 0.98
C TRP A 56 -24.40 5.71 0.74
N ASP A 57 -24.53 6.96 0.31
CA ASP A 57 -23.40 7.85 0.02
C ASP A 57 -22.52 8.16 1.24
N GLN A 58 -23.02 7.87 2.44
CA GLN A 58 -22.32 8.06 3.71
C GLN A 58 -21.51 6.82 4.15
N GLY A 59 -21.52 5.73 3.35
CA GLY A 59 -20.72 4.52 3.56
C GLY A 59 -21.55 3.27 3.93
N THR A 60 -22.71 3.43 4.55
CA THR A 60 -23.55 2.30 4.98
C THR A 60 -24.08 1.46 3.82
N ARG A 61 -23.83 0.14 3.82
CA ARG A 61 -24.48 -0.84 2.91
C ARG A 61 -25.52 -1.65 3.66
N THR A 62 -26.79 -1.64 3.24
CA THR A 62 -27.88 -2.34 3.96
C THR A 62 -29.02 -2.74 3.02
N ASN A 63 -29.76 -3.79 3.37
CA ASN A 63 -30.88 -4.32 2.61
C ASN A 63 -32.23 -3.70 3.02
N TYR A 64 -33.08 -3.32 2.06
CA TYR A 64 -34.35 -2.62 2.25
C TYR A 64 -35.48 -3.23 1.42
N ARG A 65 -36.74 -3.00 1.82
CA ARG A 65 -37.92 -3.56 1.13
C ARG A 65 -38.27 -2.72 -0.10
N ALA A 66 -38.35 -3.37 -1.26
CA ALA A 66 -38.84 -2.82 -2.51
C ALA A 66 -40.05 -3.66 -2.99
N GLY A 67 -41.06 -3.77 -2.12
CA GLY A 67 -42.26 -4.60 -2.31
C GLY A 67 -42.32 -5.87 -1.44
N TYR A 68 -41.27 -6.18 -0.66
CA TYR A 68 -41.30 -7.27 0.32
C TYR A 68 -42.32 -6.96 1.43
N GLN A 69 -43.21 -7.92 1.69
CA GLN A 69 -44.39 -7.75 2.56
C GLN A 69 -45.27 -6.53 2.18
N GLY A 70 -45.28 -6.13 0.90
CA GLY A 70 -46.08 -5.02 0.38
C GLY A 70 -45.53 -3.62 0.68
N ALA A 71 -44.40 -3.51 1.38
CA ALA A 71 -43.81 -2.24 1.78
C ALA A 71 -42.68 -1.77 0.85
N HIS A 72 -42.59 -0.46 0.66
CA HIS A 72 -41.63 0.22 -0.20
C HIS A 72 -40.86 1.25 0.64
N ASP A 73 -39.72 0.82 1.18
CA ASP A 73 -38.88 1.62 2.05
C ASP A 73 -38.14 2.75 1.30
N LEU A 74 -38.18 2.76 -0.04
CA LEU A 74 -37.33 3.60 -0.89
C LEU A 74 -38.14 4.29 -1.99
N LEU A 75 -37.70 5.49 -2.38
CA LEU A 75 -38.20 6.24 -3.53
C LEU A 75 -37.07 6.48 -4.54
N LEU A 76 -37.38 6.35 -5.84
CA LEU A 76 -36.46 6.68 -6.93
C LEU A 76 -36.26 8.20 -7.02
N TYR A 77 -35.02 8.66 -6.84
CA TYR A 77 -34.61 10.06 -6.96
C TYR A 77 -34.04 10.38 -8.36
N ASP A 78 -33.17 9.53 -8.89
CA ASP A 78 -32.59 9.68 -10.23
C ASP A 78 -32.16 8.32 -10.80
N ASN A 79 -32.14 8.21 -12.12
CA ASN A 79 -31.70 7.03 -12.85
C ASN A 79 -30.72 7.39 -14.00
N ALA A 80 -30.17 8.61 -14.02
CA ALA A 80 -29.14 8.99 -14.98
C ALA A 80 -27.88 8.10 -14.93
N GLN A 81 -27.60 7.47 -13.79
CA GLN A 81 -26.46 6.56 -13.59
C GLN A 81 -26.60 5.22 -14.33
N ILE A 82 -27.83 4.70 -14.53
CA ILE A 82 -28.08 3.52 -15.37
C ILE A 82 -28.10 3.83 -16.88
N GLY A 83 -27.49 4.96 -17.28
CA GLY A 83 -27.32 5.32 -18.69
C GLY A 83 -28.57 5.83 -19.41
N VAL A 84 -29.71 5.95 -18.74
CA VAL A 84 -30.98 6.40 -19.35
C VAL A 84 -30.86 7.81 -19.93
N ARG A 85 -31.33 7.98 -21.17
CA ARG A 85 -31.34 9.24 -21.90
C ARG A 85 -32.58 9.42 -22.76
N HIS A 86 -33.02 10.66 -22.90
CA HIS A 86 -34.02 11.12 -23.86
C HIS A 86 -33.32 12.01 -24.90
N PRO A 87 -32.64 11.43 -25.93
CA PRO A 87 -31.68 12.16 -26.76
C PRO A 87 -32.28 13.36 -27.51
N ASN A 88 -33.55 13.24 -27.93
CA ASN A 88 -34.24 14.25 -28.74
C ASN A 88 -35.00 15.28 -27.89
N ILE A 89 -34.86 15.27 -26.56
CA ILE A 89 -35.57 16.19 -25.64
C ILE A 89 -34.58 17.19 -25.06
N ILE A 90 -34.98 18.47 -25.03
CA ILE A 90 -34.21 19.59 -24.51
C ILE A 90 -34.86 20.04 -23.20
N CYS A 91 -34.07 20.44 -22.20
CA CYS A 91 -34.62 21.05 -20.99
C CYS A 91 -34.98 22.52 -21.25
N ASP A 92 -36.24 22.92 -21.12
CA ASP A 92 -36.67 24.29 -21.44
C ASP A 92 -36.10 25.35 -20.52
N CYS A 93 -35.76 25.01 -19.28
CA CYS A 93 -35.09 25.93 -18.37
C CYS A 93 -33.59 26.09 -18.67
N CYS A 94 -32.82 25.00 -18.68
CA CYS A 94 -31.36 25.07 -18.76
C CYS A 94 -30.77 24.79 -20.16
N LYS A 95 -31.63 24.61 -21.17
CA LYS A 95 -31.32 24.37 -22.59
C LYS A 95 -30.31 23.24 -22.87
N LYS A 96 -30.14 22.31 -21.92
CA LYS A 96 -29.36 21.07 -22.11
C LYS A 96 -30.09 20.15 -23.10
N HIS A 97 -29.43 19.82 -24.20
CA HIS A 97 -29.87 18.81 -25.16
C HIS A 97 -29.65 17.40 -24.63
N GLY A 98 -30.59 16.49 -24.88
CA GLY A 98 -30.51 15.09 -24.48
C GLY A 98 -30.61 14.91 -22.97
N LEU A 99 -31.84 14.96 -22.43
CA LEU A 99 -32.06 14.78 -20.99
C LEU A 99 -31.46 13.44 -20.52
N ARG A 100 -30.67 13.48 -19.44
CA ARG A 100 -30.11 12.29 -18.79
C ARG A 100 -30.92 11.99 -17.54
N GLY A 101 -31.20 10.71 -17.31
CA GLY A 101 -32.13 10.26 -16.28
C GLY A 101 -33.56 10.69 -16.60
N MET A 102 -34.37 10.87 -15.56
CA MET A 102 -35.81 11.12 -15.68
C MET A 102 -36.16 12.44 -16.40
N ARG A 103 -37.17 12.36 -17.26
CA ARG A 103 -37.80 13.50 -17.96
C ARG A 103 -39.07 13.92 -17.22
N TRP A 104 -39.26 15.23 -17.09
CA TRP A 104 -40.40 15.82 -16.37
C TRP A 104 -41.15 16.77 -17.30
N LYS A 105 -42.24 16.30 -17.90
CA LYS A 105 -43.05 17.09 -18.84
C LYS A 105 -44.15 17.83 -18.08
N CYS A 106 -44.28 19.14 -18.29
CA CYS A 106 -45.38 19.91 -17.71
C CYS A 106 -46.70 19.52 -18.39
N ARG A 107 -47.78 19.35 -17.60
CA ARG A 107 -49.11 19.05 -18.15
C ARG A 107 -49.94 20.27 -18.52
N VAL A 108 -49.52 21.45 -18.10
CA VAL A 108 -50.25 22.72 -18.27
C VAL A 108 -49.62 23.59 -19.38
N CYS A 109 -48.29 23.60 -19.46
CA CYS A 109 -47.56 24.31 -20.52
C CYS A 109 -47.38 23.40 -21.73
N LEU A 110 -47.67 23.91 -22.93
CA LEU A 110 -47.45 23.19 -24.18
C LEU A 110 -45.96 22.86 -24.35
N ASP A 111 -45.68 21.57 -24.57
CA ASP A 111 -44.34 21.00 -24.86
C ASP A 111 -43.18 21.48 -23.98
N TYR A 112 -43.46 21.78 -22.71
CA TYR A 112 -42.47 22.24 -21.76
C TYR A 112 -41.85 21.07 -20.97
N ASP A 113 -40.56 20.81 -21.17
CA ASP A 113 -39.85 19.67 -20.61
C ASP A 113 -38.68 20.08 -19.70
N LEU A 114 -38.55 19.42 -18.54
CA LEU A 114 -37.48 19.68 -17.57
C LEU A 114 -36.61 18.44 -17.33
N CYS A 115 -35.32 18.67 -17.07
CA CYS A 115 -34.47 17.68 -16.42
C CYS A 115 -34.74 17.64 -14.91
N THR A 116 -34.40 16.52 -14.26
CA THR A 116 -34.51 16.33 -12.80
C THR A 116 -33.93 17.50 -12.00
N GLN A 117 -32.78 18.04 -12.42
CA GLN A 117 -32.17 19.20 -11.75
C GLN A 117 -33.09 20.43 -11.78
N CYS A 118 -33.66 20.80 -12.93
CA CYS A 118 -34.52 21.98 -13.04
C CYS A 118 -35.88 21.79 -12.35
N TYR A 119 -36.42 20.57 -12.41
CA TYR A 119 -37.65 20.19 -11.70
C TYR A 119 -37.50 20.35 -10.18
N MET A 120 -36.45 19.75 -9.59
CA MET A 120 -36.19 19.78 -8.14
C MET A 120 -35.75 21.16 -7.61
N HIS A 121 -35.19 22.01 -8.49
CA HIS A 121 -34.82 23.39 -8.18
C HIS A 121 -35.95 24.40 -8.42
N ASN A 122 -37.19 23.94 -8.60
CA ASN A 122 -38.38 24.80 -8.75
C ASN A 122 -38.23 25.85 -9.86
N LYS A 123 -37.59 25.47 -10.98
CA LYS A 123 -37.36 26.36 -12.13
C LYS A 123 -38.59 26.52 -13.06
N HIS A 124 -39.76 26.20 -12.55
CA HIS A 124 -41.05 26.30 -13.24
C HIS A 124 -42.17 26.40 -12.22
N GLU A 125 -43.34 26.86 -12.66
CA GLU A 125 -44.53 27.08 -11.83
C GLU A 125 -44.89 25.85 -10.98
N LEU A 126 -45.15 26.08 -9.70
CA LEU A 126 -45.35 25.04 -8.68
C LEU A 126 -46.80 24.58 -8.58
N ALA A 127 -47.74 25.42 -9.03
CA ALA A 127 -49.13 25.05 -9.24
C ALA A 127 -49.32 24.06 -10.42
N HIS A 128 -48.33 23.84 -11.27
CA HIS A 128 -48.46 22.97 -12.44
C HIS A 128 -48.17 21.50 -12.09
N ALA A 129 -49.05 20.60 -12.53
CA ALA A 129 -48.83 19.16 -12.53
C ALA A 129 -47.83 18.74 -13.63
N PHE A 130 -47.17 17.60 -13.42
CA PHE A 130 -46.13 17.07 -14.31
C PHE A 130 -46.33 15.57 -14.55
N ASP A 131 -45.93 15.11 -15.74
CA ASP A 131 -45.75 13.68 -16.03
C ASP A 131 -44.26 13.34 -15.98
N ARG A 132 -43.91 12.35 -15.14
CA ARG A 132 -42.57 11.80 -15.01
C ARG A 132 -42.40 10.60 -15.93
N TYR A 133 -41.39 10.64 -16.78
CA TYR A 133 -40.95 9.50 -17.58
C TYR A 133 -39.64 9.00 -17.00
N GLU A 134 -39.61 7.71 -16.65
CA GLU A 134 -38.41 7.05 -16.15
C GLU A 134 -37.45 6.68 -17.28
N THR A 135 -37.96 6.29 -18.44
CA THR A 135 -37.17 6.04 -19.65
C THR A 135 -37.85 6.64 -20.87
N ALA A 136 -37.19 6.64 -22.03
CA ALA A 136 -37.79 7.10 -23.27
C ALA A 136 -39.02 6.28 -23.72
N HIS A 137 -39.28 5.12 -23.12
CA HIS A 137 -40.35 4.19 -23.48
C HIS A 137 -41.28 3.84 -22.28
N SER A 138 -40.95 4.29 -21.07
CA SER A 138 -41.81 4.09 -19.89
C SER A 138 -43.13 4.83 -20.03
N ARG A 139 -44.21 4.26 -19.51
CA ARG A 139 -45.48 4.99 -19.32
C ARG A 139 -45.26 6.18 -18.38
N PRO A 140 -45.89 7.35 -18.64
CA PRO A 140 -45.80 8.50 -17.74
C PRO A 140 -46.46 8.20 -16.39
N VAL A 141 -45.80 8.62 -15.31
CA VAL A 141 -46.37 8.69 -13.97
C VAL A 141 -46.78 10.14 -13.71
N THR A 142 -48.08 10.40 -13.61
CA THR A 142 -48.60 11.74 -13.29
C THR A 142 -48.34 12.09 -11.83
N LEU A 143 -47.83 13.29 -11.60
CA LEU A 143 -47.52 13.84 -10.29
C LEU A 143 -48.35 15.09 -10.02
N SER A 144 -48.75 15.24 -8.76
CA SER A 144 -49.45 16.43 -8.27
C SER A 144 -48.59 17.70 -8.36
N PRO A 145 -49.22 18.89 -8.37
CA PRO A 145 -48.51 20.16 -8.18
C PRO A 145 -47.61 20.16 -6.94
N ARG A 146 -46.48 20.86 -7.02
CA ARG A 146 -45.52 20.99 -5.90
C ARG A 146 -45.82 22.17 -4.96
N GLN A 147 -46.88 22.95 -5.25
CA GLN A 147 -47.34 24.06 -4.42
C GLN A 147 -47.57 23.61 -2.97
N GLY A 148 -46.89 24.23 -2.01
CA GLY A 148 -47.05 23.95 -0.58
C GLY A 148 -46.44 22.63 -0.08
N LEU A 149 -45.77 21.85 -0.92
CA LEU A 149 -45.07 20.64 -0.46
C LEU A 149 -43.77 20.99 0.28
N PRO A 150 -43.40 20.25 1.35
CA PRO A 150 -42.14 20.44 2.05
C PRO A 150 -40.94 20.14 1.12
N ARG A 151 -39.89 20.95 1.22
CA ARG A 151 -38.64 20.76 0.47
C ARG A 151 -37.57 20.17 1.37
N ILE A 152 -37.17 18.95 1.09
CA ILE A 152 -36.10 18.24 1.79
C ILE A 152 -34.76 18.54 1.09
N PRO A 153 -33.74 19.07 1.79
CA PRO A 153 -32.39 19.20 1.25
C PRO A 153 -31.74 17.82 1.09
N LEU A 154 -31.34 17.47 -0.14
CA LEU A 154 -30.64 16.22 -0.40
C LEU A 154 -29.18 16.28 0.07
N ARG A 155 -28.70 15.19 0.67
CA ARG A 155 -27.33 15.02 1.17
C ARG A 155 -26.71 13.75 0.59
N GLY A 156 -25.53 13.87 0.01
CA GLY A 156 -24.85 12.80 -0.70
C GLY A 156 -23.76 13.30 -1.66
N ILE A 157 -23.29 12.41 -2.52
CA ILE A 157 -22.24 12.63 -3.52
C ILE A 157 -22.84 13.41 -4.71
N PHE A 158 -22.73 14.73 -4.63
CA PHE A 158 -23.13 15.68 -5.67
C PHE A 158 -21.94 16.51 -6.16
N GLN A 159 -22.07 17.15 -7.33
CA GLN A 159 -21.04 18.08 -7.80
C GLN A 159 -20.90 19.26 -6.82
N GLY A 160 -19.70 19.46 -6.28
CA GLY A 160 -19.45 20.45 -5.23
C GLY A 160 -19.79 19.98 -3.81
N ALA A 161 -20.20 18.72 -3.61
CA ALA A 161 -20.28 18.14 -2.28
C ALA A 161 -18.89 18.16 -1.63
N LYS A 162 -18.83 18.62 -0.38
CA LYS A 162 -17.61 18.53 0.42
C LYS A 162 -17.37 17.07 0.75
N VAL A 163 -16.31 16.49 0.19
CA VAL A 163 -15.80 15.20 0.66
C VAL A 163 -15.41 15.40 2.12
N VAL A 164 -16.04 14.61 2.99
CA VAL A 164 -15.71 14.49 4.40
C VAL A 164 -15.30 13.05 4.65
N ARG A 165 -14.51 12.84 5.70
CA ARG A 165 -14.01 11.51 6.06
C ARG A 165 -15.19 10.61 6.38
N GLY A 166 -15.38 9.56 5.58
CA GLY A 166 -16.32 8.48 5.90
C GLY A 166 -15.81 7.66 7.09
N PRO A 167 -16.63 6.77 7.67
CA PRO A 167 -16.21 5.89 8.76
C PRO A 167 -15.04 4.95 8.35
N ASP A 168 -14.90 4.68 7.05
CA ASP A 168 -13.83 3.86 6.45
C ASP A 168 -12.62 4.69 5.98
N TRP A 169 -12.50 5.96 6.41
CA TRP A 169 -11.36 6.80 6.08
C TRP A 169 -10.15 6.48 6.97
N GLU A 170 -9.19 5.76 6.41
CA GLU A 170 -7.95 5.35 7.10
C GLU A 170 -6.74 6.26 6.79
N TRP A 171 -6.92 7.29 5.96
CA TRP A 171 -5.86 8.10 5.34
C TRP A 171 -5.49 9.39 6.11
N GLY A 172 -5.68 9.42 7.43
CA GLY A 172 -5.24 10.51 8.29
C GLY A 172 -5.84 11.88 7.93
N SER A 173 -5.01 12.92 7.76
CA SER A 173 -5.44 14.30 7.46
C SER A 173 -5.02 14.84 6.10
N GLN A 174 -5.04 13.99 5.06
CA GLN A 174 -4.70 14.38 3.67
C GLN A 174 -5.65 15.44 3.05
N ASP A 175 -6.80 15.73 3.68
CA ASP A 175 -7.78 16.75 3.29
C ASP A 175 -7.65 18.09 4.06
N GLY A 176 -6.78 18.17 5.06
CA GLY A 176 -6.31 19.42 5.66
C GLY A 176 -7.17 20.12 6.74
N LYS A 177 -8.20 19.49 7.34
CA LYS A 177 -8.97 20.07 8.48
C LYS A 177 -9.37 19.01 9.55
N PRO A 178 -9.59 19.40 10.83
CA PRO A 178 -9.72 18.45 11.97
C PRO A 178 -11.09 17.77 12.12
N ALA A 179 -11.17 16.83 13.08
CA ALA A 179 -12.01 15.62 13.05
C ALA A 179 -13.33 15.61 13.87
N GLU A 180 -14.17 14.60 13.59
CA GLU A 180 -15.12 13.88 14.50
C GLU A 180 -15.57 12.58 13.76
N LEU A 181 -15.20 11.36 14.22
CA LEU A 181 -16.00 10.39 15.03
C LEU A 181 -17.23 9.80 14.28
N GLN A 182 -17.46 8.47 14.08
CA GLN A 182 -17.00 7.24 14.76
C GLN A 182 -16.88 5.98 13.83
N ARG A 183 -15.99 5.05 14.23
CA ARG A 183 -15.91 3.56 14.05
C ARG A 183 -17.18 2.79 13.60
N ARG A 184 -17.14 1.58 12.97
CA ARG A 184 -16.23 0.40 13.14
C ARG A 184 -16.41 -0.65 11.99
N VAL A 185 -15.31 -1.09 11.32
CA VAL A 185 -14.97 -2.43 10.67
C VAL A 185 -16.03 -3.21 9.84
N SER A 186 -15.73 -3.91 8.72
CA SER A 186 -14.49 -4.36 8.02
C SER A 186 -14.78 -4.53 6.49
N ALA A 187 -13.90 -4.95 5.56
CA ALA A 187 -12.50 -5.40 5.58
C ALA A 187 -11.80 -5.20 4.20
N ASP A 188 -10.46 -5.21 4.21
CA ASP A 188 -9.46 -5.68 3.24
C ASP A 188 -9.62 -5.57 1.70
N GLY A 189 -8.51 -5.13 1.07
CA GLY A 189 -8.31 -5.20 -0.38
C GLY A 189 -6.95 -4.68 -0.89
N GLN A 190 -5.82 -5.18 -0.37
CA GLN A 190 -4.53 -4.95 -1.04
C GLN A 190 -4.53 -5.56 -2.46
N PRO A 191 -3.92 -4.91 -3.47
CA PRO A 191 -3.80 -5.51 -4.80
C PRO A 191 -2.97 -6.80 -4.73
N PHE A 192 -3.43 -7.83 -5.44
CA PHE A 192 -2.69 -9.08 -5.60
C PHE A 192 -1.32 -8.82 -6.26
N GLN A 193 -0.35 -9.68 -5.95
CA GLN A 193 1.00 -9.66 -6.52
C GLN A 193 1.41 -11.06 -6.98
N HIS A 194 2.37 -11.12 -7.91
CA HIS A 194 2.96 -12.38 -8.34
C HIS A 194 3.53 -13.15 -7.13
N GLY A 195 3.14 -14.42 -6.97
CA GLY A 195 3.55 -15.27 -5.86
C GLY A 195 2.60 -15.29 -4.67
N ASP A 196 1.60 -14.39 -4.61
CA ASP A 196 0.57 -14.43 -3.57
C ASP A 196 -0.13 -15.79 -3.54
N LYS A 197 -0.31 -16.39 -2.36
CA LYS A 197 -1.23 -17.51 -2.21
C LYS A 197 -2.65 -16.98 -2.19
N VAL A 198 -3.54 -17.62 -2.94
CA VAL A 198 -4.91 -17.16 -3.16
C VAL A 198 -5.88 -18.33 -3.22
N LYS A 199 -7.14 -18.06 -2.90
CA LYS A 199 -8.20 -19.05 -2.83
C LYS A 199 -9.49 -18.49 -3.41
N CYS A 200 -10.18 -19.25 -4.25
CA CYS A 200 -11.57 -18.93 -4.63
C CYS A 200 -12.50 -19.60 -3.63
N LEU A 201 -13.41 -18.82 -3.04
CA LEU A 201 -14.44 -19.28 -2.09
C LEU A 201 -15.87 -19.02 -2.59
N LEU A 202 -16.01 -18.53 -3.82
CA LEU A 202 -17.32 -18.27 -4.44
C LEU A 202 -17.95 -19.57 -4.99
N ASP A 203 -19.28 -19.62 -4.97
CA ASP A 203 -20.05 -20.70 -5.58
C ASP A 203 -19.85 -20.79 -7.09
N THR A 204 -19.93 -22.00 -7.63
CA THR A 204 -19.65 -22.34 -9.04
C THR A 204 -20.39 -21.47 -10.05
N ASP A 205 -21.68 -21.18 -9.82
CA ASP A 205 -22.48 -20.35 -10.73
C ASP A 205 -22.08 -18.86 -10.67
N VAL A 206 -21.73 -18.35 -9.49
CA VAL A 206 -21.26 -16.96 -9.29
C VAL A 206 -19.89 -16.79 -9.93
N LEU A 207 -18.99 -17.75 -9.73
CA LEU A 207 -17.69 -17.76 -10.39
C LEU A 207 -17.85 -17.84 -11.92
N ARG A 208 -18.76 -18.67 -12.45
CA ARG A 208 -19.03 -18.74 -13.90
C ARG A 208 -19.46 -17.37 -14.48
N GLU A 209 -20.35 -16.65 -13.80
CA GLU A 209 -20.78 -15.31 -14.23
C GLU A 209 -19.63 -14.30 -14.17
N MET A 210 -18.86 -14.28 -13.08
CA MET A 210 -17.70 -13.38 -12.93
C MET A 210 -16.56 -13.66 -13.91
N GLN A 211 -16.52 -14.85 -14.52
CA GLN A 211 -15.55 -15.23 -15.54
C GLN A 211 -15.86 -14.73 -16.95
N GLU A 212 -17.05 -14.17 -17.19
CA GLU A 212 -17.41 -13.59 -18.48
C GLU A 212 -16.57 -12.33 -18.77
N GLY A 213 -15.85 -12.32 -19.89
CA GLY A 213 -14.86 -11.28 -20.22
C GLY A 213 -13.47 -11.45 -19.57
N HIS A 214 -13.37 -12.28 -18.52
CA HIS A 214 -12.20 -12.40 -17.62
C HIS A 214 -11.52 -13.78 -17.72
N GLY A 215 -11.13 -14.15 -18.95
CA GLY A 215 -10.49 -15.43 -19.26
C GLY A 215 -11.45 -16.60 -19.52
N GLY A 216 -12.75 -16.42 -19.28
CA GLY A 216 -13.80 -17.38 -19.61
C GLY A 216 -14.01 -18.47 -18.56
N TRP A 217 -15.17 -19.11 -18.61
CA TRP A 217 -15.51 -20.25 -17.76
C TRP A 217 -15.14 -21.58 -18.43
N ASN A 218 -14.52 -22.47 -17.67
CA ASN A 218 -14.36 -23.87 -18.02
C ASN A 218 -14.93 -24.73 -16.87
N PRO A 219 -15.77 -25.75 -17.12
CA PRO A 219 -16.34 -26.59 -16.06
C PRO A 219 -15.32 -27.18 -15.08
N ARG A 220 -14.08 -27.48 -15.54
CA ARG A 220 -12.99 -27.97 -14.67
C ARG A 220 -12.49 -26.94 -13.64
N MET A 221 -12.83 -25.65 -13.78
CA MET A 221 -12.50 -24.65 -12.76
C MET A 221 -13.23 -24.91 -11.43
N ALA A 222 -14.41 -25.54 -11.47
CA ALA A 222 -15.18 -25.89 -10.28
C ALA A 222 -14.40 -26.81 -9.33
N GLU A 223 -13.55 -27.69 -9.86
CA GLU A 223 -12.70 -28.61 -9.10
C GLU A 223 -11.66 -27.89 -8.21
N PHE A 224 -11.35 -26.63 -8.52
CA PHE A 224 -10.34 -25.81 -7.82
C PHE A 224 -10.93 -24.75 -6.89
N ILE A 225 -12.27 -24.64 -6.82
CA ILE A 225 -12.94 -23.86 -5.76
C ILE A 225 -12.60 -24.50 -4.41
N GLY A 226 -12.24 -23.68 -3.42
CA GLY A 226 -11.80 -24.20 -2.13
C GLY A 226 -10.38 -24.78 -2.08
N GLN A 227 -9.61 -24.75 -3.17
CA GLN A 227 -8.18 -25.09 -3.18
C GLN A 227 -7.30 -23.82 -3.09
N THR A 228 -6.10 -23.95 -2.51
CA THR A 228 -5.13 -22.84 -2.44
C THR A 228 -4.23 -22.88 -3.67
N GLY A 229 -4.34 -21.86 -4.52
CA GLY A 229 -3.46 -21.64 -5.66
C GLY A 229 -2.42 -20.54 -5.39
N THR A 230 -1.55 -20.30 -6.36
CA THR A 230 -0.55 -19.22 -6.34
C THR A 230 -0.81 -18.27 -7.51
N VAL A 231 -0.82 -16.96 -7.27
CA VAL A 231 -0.91 -15.96 -8.33
C VAL A 231 0.31 -16.06 -9.22
N HIS A 232 0.11 -16.61 -10.41
CA HIS A 232 1.11 -16.74 -11.45
C HIS A 232 1.31 -15.42 -12.19
N ARG A 233 0.24 -14.65 -12.42
CA ARG A 233 0.30 -13.31 -12.99
C ARG A 233 -1.00 -12.56 -12.83
N ILE A 234 -0.96 -11.26 -13.06
CA ILE A 234 -2.13 -10.44 -13.32
C ILE A 234 -2.09 -10.04 -14.80
N THR A 235 -3.21 -10.13 -15.51
CA THR A 235 -3.30 -9.70 -16.92
C THR A 235 -3.36 -8.18 -17.01
N ASP A 236 -3.13 -7.64 -18.20
CA ASP A 236 -3.25 -6.20 -18.49
C ASP A 236 -4.68 -5.64 -18.24
N ARG A 237 -5.66 -6.52 -18.03
CA ARG A 237 -7.06 -6.19 -17.65
C ARG A 237 -7.35 -6.30 -16.15
N GLY A 238 -6.36 -6.69 -15.35
CA GLY A 238 -6.50 -6.93 -13.90
C GLY A 238 -6.82 -8.37 -13.49
N ASP A 239 -6.86 -9.32 -14.43
CA ASP A 239 -7.26 -10.70 -14.11
C ASP A 239 -6.15 -11.52 -13.50
N VAL A 240 -6.44 -12.17 -12.38
CA VAL A 240 -5.46 -12.92 -11.62
C VAL A 240 -5.41 -14.35 -12.14
N ARG A 241 -4.34 -14.69 -12.85
CA ARG A 241 -4.09 -16.06 -13.29
C ARG A 241 -3.45 -16.84 -12.14
N VAL A 242 -4.14 -17.88 -11.71
CA VAL A 242 -3.78 -18.72 -10.55
C VAL A 242 -3.30 -20.08 -11.02
N GLN A 243 -2.15 -20.51 -10.51
CA GLN A 243 -1.60 -21.85 -10.70
C GLN A 243 -1.88 -22.70 -9.46
N PHE A 244 -2.44 -23.90 -9.67
CA PHE A 244 -2.67 -24.87 -8.59
C PHE A 244 -1.65 -26.01 -8.63
N ASN A 245 -1.40 -26.55 -9.83
CA ASN A 245 -0.49 -27.69 -10.06
C ASN A 245 0.57 -27.30 -11.11
N GLN A 246 1.59 -28.13 -11.35
CA GLN A 246 2.68 -27.80 -12.28
C GLN A 246 2.19 -27.46 -13.71
N GLU A 247 1.11 -28.10 -14.17
CA GLU A 247 0.54 -27.89 -15.51
C GLU A 247 -0.79 -27.08 -15.52
N THR A 248 -1.54 -27.05 -14.41
CA THR A 248 -2.89 -26.46 -14.39
C THR A 248 -2.92 -25.01 -13.94
N ARG A 249 -3.38 -24.11 -14.83
CA ARG A 249 -3.49 -22.67 -14.60
C ARG A 249 -4.84 -22.13 -15.09
N TRP A 250 -5.54 -21.40 -14.22
CA TRP A 250 -6.83 -20.78 -14.52
C TRP A 250 -6.73 -19.27 -14.38
N THR A 251 -7.42 -18.51 -15.24
CA THR A 251 -7.60 -17.07 -15.04
C THR A 251 -8.81 -16.86 -14.15
N PHE A 252 -8.71 -16.00 -13.15
CA PHE A 252 -9.82 -15.59 -12.29
C PHE A 252 -10.01 -14.08 -12.37
N HIS A 253 -11.25 -13.61 -12.36
CA HIS A 253 -11.55 -12.22 -12.00
C HIS A 253 -10.96 -11.92 -10.60
N PRO A 254 -10.28 -10.77 -10.37
CA PRO A 254 -9.58 -10.49 -9.11
C PRO A 254 -10.50 -10.57 -7.88
N GLY A 255 -11.70 -10.02 -7.98
CA GLY A 255 -12.71 -10.08 -6.90
C GLY A 255 -13.30 -11.47 -6.64
N ALA A 256 -12.93 -12.51 -7.41
CA ALA A 256 -13.30 -13.90 -7.12
C ALA A 256 -12.28 -14.62 -6.21
N LEU A 257 -11.17 -13.97 -5.88
CA LEU A 257 -10.09 -14.52 -5.07
C LEU A 257 -9.98 -13.81 -3.72
N THR A 258 -9.50 -14.54 -2.74
CA THR A 258 -9.09 -14.02 -1.43
C THR A 258 -7.61 -14.30 -1.23
N LYS A 259 -6.85 -13.31 -0.74
CA LYS A 259 -5.42 -13.45 -0.43
C LYS A 259 -5.25 -14.31 0.82
N HIS A 260 -4.46 -15.37 0.71
CA HIS A 260 -4.21 -16.33 1.77
C HIS A 260 -2.82 -16.07 2.35
N HIS A 261 -2.75 -15.36 3.48
CA HIS A 261 -1.48 -15.12 4.16
C HIS A 261 -0.97 -16.42 4.80
N SER A 262 0.18 -16.91 4.33
CA SER A 262 0.89 -18.05 4.91
C SER A 262 2.11 -17.53 5.67
N PHE A 263 2.16 -17.78 6.97
CA PHE A 263 3.26 -17.38 7.85
C PHE A 263 4.29 -18.52 7.98
N TRP A 264 5.56 -18.15 8.11
CA TRP A 264 6.68 -19.06 8.39
C TRP A 264 7.27 -18.80 9.77
N VAL A 265 7.98 -19.80 10.31
CA VAL A 265 8.69 -19.67 11.59
C VAL A 265 9.84 -18.66 11.40
N GLY A 266 9.69 -17.47 11.99
CA GLY A 266 10.63 -16.34 11.88
C GLY A 266 10.02 -15.05 11.34
N ASP A 267 8.79 -15.09 10.81
CA ASP A 267 8.09 -13.87 10.34
C ASP A 267 7.67 -12.97 11.52
N VAL A 268 7.96 -11.68 11.44
CA VAL A 268 7.56 -10.69 12.45
C VAL A 268 6.14 -10.20 12.14
N VAL A 269 5.20 -10.50 13.04
CA VAL A 269 3.78 -10.14 12.92
C VAL A 269 3.34 -9.17 14.02
N ARG A 270 2.29 -8.38 13.76
CA ARG A 270 1.65 -7.51 14.75
C ARG A 270 0.38 -8.18 15.27
N VAL A 271 0.23 -8.27 16.59
CA VAL A 271 -0.98 -8.76 17.26
C VAL A 271 -2.02 -7.63 17.33
N ILE A 272 -3.31 -7.97 17.23
CA ILE A 272 -4.43 -7.04 17.36
C ILE A 272 -4.47 -6.51 18.80
N ASP A 273 -4.32 -5.19 19.03
CA ASP A 273 -4.16 -4.59 20.39
C ASP A 273 -5.34 -4.80 21.37
N ASP A 274 -6.43 -5.45 20.97
CA ASP A 274 -7.65 -5.67 21.76
C ASP A 274 -7.69 -7.10 22.35
N LEU A 275 -7.44 -7.19 23.66
CA LEU A 275 -7.29 -8.44 24.41
C LEU A 275 -8.51 -9.38 24.28
N ASP A 276 -9.73 -8.84 24.34
CA ASP A 276 -10.94 -9.67 24.31
C ASP A 276 -11.17 -10.27 22.91
N THR A 277 -10.87 -9.51 21.85
CA THR A 277 -10.87 -10.00 20.46
C THR A 277 -9.81 -11.09 20.26
N VAL A 278 -8.58 -10.91 20.76
CA VAL A 278 -7.52 -11.94 20.65
C VAL A 278 -7.90 -13.22 21.40
N LYS A 279 -8.49 -13.11 22.59
CA LYS A 279 -8.99 -14.26 23.35
C LYS A 279 -10.08 -15.04 22.61
N GLN A 280 -11.01 -14.35 21.97
CA GLN A 280 -12.06 -14.98 21.16
C GLN A 280 -11.50 -15.69 19.93
N LEU A 281 -10.51 -15.10 19.26
CA LEU A 281 -9.87 -15.68 18.07
C LEU A 281 -8.96 -16.87 18.38
N GLN A 282 -8.47 -16.99 19.63
CA GLN A 282 -7.65 -18.13 20.07
C GLN A 282 -8.46 -19.40 20.43
N ALA A 283 -9.77 -19.30 20.59
CA ALA A 283 -10.63 -20.45 20.89
C ALA A 283 -10.56 -21.49 19.73
N GLY A 284 -10.15 -22.71 20.03
CA GLY A 284 -9.88 -23.75 19.04
C GLY A 284 -8.52 -23.65 18.31
N HIS A 285 -7.74 -22.60 18.56
CA HIS A 285 -6.41 -22.36 17.96
C HIS A 285 -5.28 -22.40 19.01
N GLY A 286 -5.41 -23.29 20.00
CA GLY A 286 -4.47 -23.45 21.12
C GLY A 286 -4.90 -22.78 22.42
N GLU A 287 -6.08 -22.14 22.42
CA GLU A 287 -6.62 -21.34 23.52
C GLU A 287 -5.76 -20.11 23.87
N TRP A 288 -6.28 -19.27 24.77
CA TRP A 288 -5.52 -18.19 25.38
C TRP A 288 -4.68 -18.73 26.54
N THR A 289 -3.38 -18.41 26.56
CA THR A 289 -2.53 -18.55 27.76
C THR A 289 -2.05 -17.18 28.21
N ASP A 290 -1.87 -16.99 29.52
CA ASP A 290 -1.45 -15.68 30.06
C ASP A 290 -0.02 -15.28 29.63
N ASP A 291 0.77 -16.23 29.14
CA ASP A 291 2.08 -16.01 28.50
C ASP A 291 1.97 -15.20 27.20
N MET A 292 0.79 -15.13 26.57
CA MET A 292 0.53 -14.31 25.37
C MET A 292 0.31 -12.83 25.69
N ALA A 293 0.05 -12.47 26.95
CA ALA A 293 -0.25 -11.10 27.39
C ALA A 293 0.83 -10.04 27.09
N PRO A 294 2.15 -10.31 27.12
CA PRO A 294 3.18 -9.30 26.86
C PRO A 294 3.18 -8.76 25.42
N SER A 295 2.62 -9.50 24.46
CA SER A 295 2.54 -9.12 23.03
C SER A 295 1.50 -8.04 22.73
N LEU A 296 0.65 -7.73 23.72
CA LEU A 296 -0.39 -6.71 23.71
C LEU A 296 0.03 -5.58 24.65
N SER A 297 -0.32 -4.32 24.36
CA SER A 297 0.02 -3.16 25.23
C SER A 297 -0.86 -3.08 26.50
N VAL A 298 -0.90 -4.16 27.28
CA VAL A 298 -1.79 -4.46 28.42
C VAL A 298 -1.64 -3.52 29.62
N ALA A 299 -0.66 -2.63 29.59
CA ALA A 299 -0.31 -1.73 30.70
C ALA A 299 -1.38 -0.65 31.00
N LEU A 300 -2.36 -0.41 30.12
CA LEU A 300 -3.44 0.58 30.35
C LEU A 300 -4.73 -0.06 30.88
N ASP A 301 -5.14 -1.22 30.39
CA ASP A 301 -6.38 -1.83 30.86
C ASP A 301 -6.23 -2.45 32.25
N LYS A 302 -5.02 -2.91 32.61
CA LYS A 302 -4.66 -3.22 34.01
C LYS A 302 -4.78 -2.01 34.94
N LEU A 303 -4.52 -0.78 34.47
CA LEU A 303 -4.74 0.45 35.25
C LEU A 303 -6.23 0.81 35.35
N ARG A 304 -6.97 0.72 34.23
CA ARG A 304 -8.41 1.04 34.18
C ARG A 304 -9.28 0.11 35.02
N ALA A 305 -8.92 -1.18 35.08
CA ALA A 305 -9.60 -2.17 35.90
C ALA A 305 -9.19 -2.12 37.40
N GLN A 306 -8.18 -1.32 37.76
CA GLN A 306 -7.62 -1.32 39.12
C GLN A 306 -8.57 -0.62 40.11
N LYS A 307 -9.29 -1.42 40.91
CA LYS A 307 -9.93 -0.95 42.14
C LYS A 307 -8.87 -0.65 43.21
N SER A 308 -8.09 0.41 43.02
CA SER A 308 -7.15 0.89 44.03
C SER A 308 -7.88 1.51 45.22
N ASP A 309 -7.26 1.45 46.38
CA ASP A 309 -7.61 2.28 47.54
C ASP A 309 -7.64 3.78 47.13
N PRO A 310 -8.66 4.57 47.54
CA PRO A 310 -8.66 6.02 47.33
C PRO A 310 -7.45 6.74 47.93
N GLU A 311 -6.80 6.18 48.94
CA GLU A 311 -5.62 6.76 49.61
C GLU A 311 -4.28 6.43 48.93
N HIS A 312 -4.27 5.50 47.96
CA HIS A 312 -3.05 4.99 47.34
C HIS A 312 -2.30 6.07 46.53
N PRO A 313 -0.98 6.28 46.70
CA PRO A 313 -0.23 7.32 45.97
C PRO A 313 -0.35 7.23 44.44
N GLY A 314 -0.40 6.02 43.87
CA GLY A 314 -0.62 5.80 42.44
C GLY A 314 -2.03 6.13 41.92
N ARG A 315 -2.96 6.62 42.75
CA ARG A 315 -4.36 6.88 42.36
C ARG A 315 -4.47 7.96 41.29
N LEU A 316 -3.61 8.99 41.33
CA LEU A 316 -3.58 10.05 40.31
C LEU A 316 -3.38 9.46 38.90
N VAL A 317 -2.50 8.47 38.76
CA VAL A 317 -2.22 7.77 37.49
C VAL A 317 -3.46 7.03 36.98
N VAL A 318 -4.26 6.44 37.88
CA VAL A 318 -5.52 5.76 37.54
C VAL A 318 -6.59 6.75 37.08
N GLU A 319 -6.79 7.87 37.78
CA GLU A 319 -7.77 8.89 37.36
C GLU A 319 -7.41 9.52 36.01
N VAL A 320 -6.11 9.70 35.73
CA VAL A 320 -5.62 10.14 34.40
C VAL A 320 -5.82 9.06 33.34
N ALA A 321 -5.54 7.78 33.62
CA ALA A 321 -5.83 6.67 32.69
C ALA A 321 -7.33 6.55 32.31
N LEU A 322 -8.21 7.07 33.17
CA LEU A 322 -9.67 7.20 32.96
C LEU A 322 -10.10 8.54 32.34
N GLY A 323 -9.22 9.54 32.27
CA GLY A 323 -9.52 10.89 31.77
C GLY A 323 -10.27 11.80 32.75
N ASN A 324 -10.33 11.45 34.04
CA ASN A 324 -11.11 12.15 35.05
C ASN A 324 -10.43 13.43 35.56
N ALA A 325 -10.33 14.46 34.70
CA ALA A 325 -9.62 15.71 35.00
C ALA A 325 -10.08 16.39 36.32
N ALA A 326 -11.37 16.35 36.64
CA ALA A 326 -11.90 16.91 37.88
C ALA A 326 -11.39 16.19 39.15
N ARG A 327 -11.23 14.86 39.10
CA ARG A 327 -10.69 14.07 40.22
C ARG A 327 -9.18 14.20 40.32
N ALA A 328 -8.47 14.22 39.19
CA ALA A 328 -7.04 14.52 39.17
C ALA A 328 -6.74 15.90 39.81
N LEU A 329 -7.57 16.91 39.53
CA LEU A 329 -7.45 18.24 40.14
C LEU A 329 -7.72 18.25 41.65
N ASP A 330 -8.73 17.52 42.14
CA ASP A 330 -9.01 17.40 43.58
C ASP A 330 -7.85 16.69 44.31
N LEU A 331 -7.34 15.59 43.75
CA LEU A 331 -6.17 14.88 44.30
C LEU A 331 -4.94 15.78 44.37
N LEU A 332 -4.62 16.52 43.29
CA LEU A 332 -3.47 17.44 43.25
C LEU A 332 -3.61 18.65 44.18
N ARG A 333 -4.84 19.10 44.48
CA ARG A 333 -5.09 20.15 45.48
C ARG A 333 -4.90 19.64 46.91
N ARG A 334 -5.23 18.38 47.17
CA ARG A 334 -5.09 17.75 48.50
C ARG A 334 -3.66 17.28 48.77
N ARG A 335 -2.94 16.83 47.73
CA ARG A 335 -1.62 16.19 47.80
C ARG A 335 -0.72 16.61 46.62
N PRO A 336 -0.32 17.90 46.53
CA PRO A 336 0.58 18.37 45.47
C PRO A 336 1.92 17.63 45.47
N GLU A 337 2.38 17.13 46.62
CA GLU A 337 3.60 16.34 46.78
C GLU A 337 3.55 14.94 46.12
N GLN A 338 2.37 14.48 45.72
CA GLN A 338 2.17 13.17 45.06
C GLN A 338 2.01 13.27 43.53
N VAL A 339 2.25 14.45 42.93
CA VAL A 339 2.13 14.67 41.47
C VAL A 339 2.96 13.68 40.63
N ASP A 340 4.15 13.33 41.13
CA ASP A 340 5.11 12.44 40.47
C ASP A 340 5.03 10.97 40.95
N ALA A 341 4.01 10.62 41.74
CA ALA A 341 3.82 9.25 42.22
C ALA A 341 3.63 8.28 41.04
N LYS A 342 4.48 7.24 40.97
CA LYS A 342 4.41 6.19 39.96
C LYS A 342 3.36 5.14 40.33
N ASN A 343 2.61 4.66 39.33
CA ASN A 343 1.84 3.41 39.40
C ASN A 343 2.30 2.51 38.25
N GLN A 344 2.67 1.26 38.53
CA GLN A 344 3.25 0.33 37.55
C GLN A 344 4.39 0.99 36.74
N GLY A 345 5.38 1.56 37.43
CA GLY A 345 6.55 2.23 36.86
C GLY A 345 6.32 3.64 36.28
N ARG A 346 5.07 4.07 36.10
CA ARG A 346 4.71 5.25 35.28
C ARG A 346 4.06 6.37 36.10
N THR A 347 4.47 7.61 35.83
CA THR A 347 3.87 8.83 36.37
C THR A 347 2.55 9.16 35.67
N ALA A 348 1.75 10.02 36.31
CA ALA A 348 0.53 10.54 35.71
C ALA A 348 0.81 11.32 34.40
N LEU A 349 1.95 12.02 34.31
CA LEU A 349 2.31 12.80 33.13
C LEU A 349 2.64 11.91 31.92
N GLN A 350 3.36 10.80 32.11
CA GLN A 350 3.62 9.81 31.05
C GLN A 350 2.32 9.21 30.50
N VAL A 351 1.36 8.87 31.37
CA VAL A 351 0.06 8.32 30.96
C VAL A 351 -0.81 9.36 30.24
N ALA A 352 -0.87 10.60 30.74
CA ALA A 352 -1.59 11.70 30.06
C ALA A 352 -1.01 12.00 28.67
N ALA A 353 0.32 11.97 28.55
CA ALA A 353 1.05 12.21 27.31
C ALA A 353 0.77 11.13 26.24
N TYR A 354 0.78 9.85 26.63
CA TYR A 354 0.43 8.74 25.73
C TYR A 354 -1.03 8.80 25.25
N LEU A 355 -1.96 9.15 26.15
CA LEU A 355 -3.40 9.21 25.85
C LEU A 355 -3.83 10.49 25.13
N GLY A 356 -2.92 11.44 24.87
CA GLY A 356 -3.24 12.69 24.18
C GLY A 356 -4.07 13.67 25.00
N GLN A 357 -4.12 13.51 26.33
CA GLN A 357 -4.99 14.28 27.20
C GLN A 357 -4.36 15.65 27.51
N VAL A 358 -4.32 16.53 26.50
CA VAL A 358 -3.60 17.81 26.52
C VAL A 358 -3.94 18.66 27.75
N ASP A 359 -5.20 18.72 28.18
CA ASP A 359 -5.59 19.50 29.35
C ASP A 359 -5.06 18.90 30.67
N LEU A 360 -5.02 17.58 30.79
CA LEU A 360 -4.40 16.89 31.93
C LEU A 360 -2.88 17.04 31.91
N VAL A 361 -2.23 17.00 30.74
CA VAL A 361 -0.80 17.32 30.60
C VAL A 361 -0.52 18.75 31.11
N ARG A 362 -1.31 19.74 30.69
CA ARG A 362 -1.17 21.14 31.18
C ARG A 362 -1.38 21.25 32.68
N LEU A 363 -2.41 20.58 33.22
CA LEU A 363 -2.77 20.61 34.63
C LEU A 363 -1.67 19.99 35.51
N LEU A 364 -1.11 18.85 35.10
CA LEU A 364 0.02 18.20 35.78
C LEU A 364 1.27 19.08 35.77
N LEU A 365 1.60 19.71 34.63
CA LEU A 365 2.72 20.64 34.54
C LEU A 365 2.52 21.91 35.40
N GLN A 366 1.29 22.43 35.49
CA GLN A 366 0.94 23.52 36.43
C GLN A 366 1.10 23.10 37.90
N ALA A 367 0.84 21.83 38.21
CA ALA A 367 1.11 21.22 39.51
C ALA A 367 2.59 20.86 39.75
N ARG A 368 3.50 21.30 38.87
CA ARG A 368 4.96 21.08 38.93
C ARG A 368 5.39 19.61 38.78
N ALA A 369 4.66 18.81 38.00
CA ALA A 369 5.10 17.47 37.61
C ALA A 369 6.51 17.47 36.97
N GLY A 370 7.35 16.52 37.35
CA GLY A 370 8.68 16.32 36.79
C GLY A 370 8.64 15.88 35.33
N VAL A 371 8.84 16.82 34.40
CA VAL A 371 8.64 16.60 32.96
C VAL A 371 9.55 15.53 32.33
N ASP A 372 10.75 15.38 32.88
CA ASP A 372 11.82 14.50 32.38
C ASP A 372 11.99 13.22 33.21
N LEU A 373 11.05 12.91 34.12
CA LEU A 373 11.15 11.70 34.94
C LEU A 373 11.09 10.43 34.07
N PRO A 374 12.08 9.54 34.17
CA PRO A 374 12.07 8.27 33.45
C PRO A 374 11.20 7.22 34.17
N ASP A 375 10.62 6.30 33.39
CA ASP A 375 10.21 4.99 33.90
C ASP A 375 11.43 4.04 34.02
N GLU A 376 11.17 2.76 34.27
CA GLU A 376 12.22 1.75 34.43
C GLU A 376 13.00 1.47 33.13
N ASP A 377 12.39 1.77 31.96
CA ASP A 377 13.03 1.67 30.64
C ASP A 377 13.73 2.98 30.24
N GLY A 378 13.80 3.99 31.12
CA GLY A 378 14.38 5.30 30.81
C GLY A 378 13.46 6.23 29.99
N SER A 379 12.23 5.83 29.70
CA SER A 379 11.32 6.56 28.80
C SER A 379 10.66 7.73 29.52
N THR A 380 10.89 8.95 29.04
CA THR A 380 10.28 10.19 29.57
C THR A 380 8.85 10.42 29.03
N ALA A 381 8.12 11.40 29.57
CA ALA A 381 6.79 11.76 29.06
C ALA A 381 6.77 12.10 27.55
N LEU A 382 7.87 12.61 26.99
CA LEU A 382 8.00 12.87 25.56
C LEU A 382 8.06 11.58 24.72
N HIS A 383 8.72 10.52 25.23
CA HIS A 383 8.70 9.19 24.60
C HIS A 383 7.29 8.61 24.60
N TYR A 384 6.54 8.78 25.69
CA TYR A 384 5.13 8.35 25.75
C TYR A 384 4.23 9.12 24.79
N ALA A 385 4.41 10.44 24.64
CA ALA A 385 3.71 11.22 23.61
C ALA A 385 4.04 10.74 22.19
N ALA A 386 5.29 10.39 21.92
CA ALA A 386 5.70 9.83 20.64
C ALA A 386 5.11 8.43 20.40
N LEU A 387 5.17 7.55 21.40
CA LEU A 387 4.62 6.19 21.34
C LEU A 387 3.10 6.19 21.14
N GLY A 388 2.39 7.15 21.74
CA GLY A 388 0.94 7.32 21.61
C GLY A 388 0.46 8.08 20.37
N ASN A 389 1.37 8.54 19.49
CA ASN A 389 1.07 9.41 18.34
C ASN A 389 0.38 10.74 18.72
N GLN A 390 0.93 11.48 19.68
CA GLN A 390 0.31 12.67 20.28
C GLN A 390 1.14 13.95 20.06
N PRO A 391 1.06 14.58 18.86
CA PRO A 391 1.87 15.76 18.53
C PRO A 391 1.51 16.98 19.39
N GLU A 392 0.25 17.19 19.76
CA GLU A 392 -0.14 18.29 20.65
C GLU A 392 0.41 18.11 22.08
N ALA A 393 0.40 16.88 22.61
CA ALA A 393 0.98 16.58 23.91
C ALA A 393 2.51 16.79 23.89
N ALA A 394 3.20 16.30 22.86
CA ALA A 394 4.63 16.56 22.65
C ALA A 394 4.93 18.07 22.60
N ARG A 395 4.12 18.85 21.86
CA ARG A 395 4.27 20.31 21.75
C ARG A 395 4.11 21.04 23.09
N VAL A 396 3.23 20.55 23.97
CA VAL A 396 3.06 21.10 25.33
C VAL A 396 4.22 20.72 26.24
N LEU A 397 4.71 19.48 26.19
CA LEU A 397 5.90 19.05 26.95
C LEU A 397 7.15 19.84 26.56
N LEU A 398 7.37 20.04 25.25
CA LEU A 398 8.48 20.84 24.71
C LEU A 398 8.37 22.32 25.09
N ASN A 399 7.14 22.87 25.16
CA ASN A 399 6.91 24.22 25.70
C ASN A 399 7.21 24.34 27.21
N ALA A 400 7.14 23.23 27.95
CA ALA A 400 7.46 23.18 29.38
C ALA A 400 8.96 22.95 29.65
N GLY A 401 9.79 22.88 28.62
CA GLY A 401 11.25 22.74 28.75
C GLY A 401 11.74 21.32 29.00
N CYS A 402 11.02 20.30 28.55
CA CYS A 402 11.56 18.93 28.56
C CYS A 402 12.79 18.79 27.66
N ARG A 403 13.68 17.85 27.97
CA ARG A 403 14.81 17.53 27.08
C ARG A 403 14.29 16.80 25.84
N VAL A 404 14.31 17.49 24.71
CA VAL A 404 13.88 16.96 23.40
C VAL A 404 14.67 15.71 22.99
N ASP A 405 15.97 15.71 23.28
CA ASP A 405 16.90 14.62 22.97
C ASP A 405 17.19 13.71 24.18
N ALA A 406 16.24 13.60 25.11
CA ALA A 406 16.30 12.55 26.14
C ALA A 406 16.34 11.17 25.46
N ILE A 407 17.19 10.28 25.98
CA ILE A 407 17.35 8.89 25.54
C ILE A 407 16.80 7.91 26.59
N ASN A 408 16.26 6.79 26.12
CA ASN A 408 15.83 5.66 26.94
C ASN A 408 16.94 4.58 27.07
N SER A 409 16.61 3.42 27.63
CA SER A 409 17.52 2.27 27.79
C SER A 409 18.09 1.73 26.46
N THR A 410 17.36 1.85 25.34
CA THR A 410 17.80 1.47 24.00
C THR A 410 18.56 2.59 23.26
N GLN A 411 19.01 3.63 23.98
CA GLN A 411 19.58 4.88 23.43
C GLN A 411 18.65 5.61 22.44
N SER A 412 17.39 5.21 22.36
CA SER A 412 16.41 5.77 21.44
C SER A 412 15.85 7.06 22.03
N THR A 413 15.81 8.12 21.22
CA THR A 413 15.09 9.36 21.55
C THR A 413 13.59 9.25 21.20
N ALA A 414 12.78 10.20 21.66
CA ALA A 414 11.38 10.31 21.24
C ALA A 414 11.22 10.40 19.71
N LEU A 415 12.21 10.94 18.99
CA LEU A 415 12.23 10.96 17.52
C LEU A 415 12.34 9.54 16.93
N HIS A 416 13.23 8.69 17.46
CA HIS A 416 13.32 7.29 17.03
C HIS A 416 11.99 6.56 17.19
N VAL A 417 11.34 6.72 18.35
CA VAL A 417 10.03 6.10 18.63
C VAL A 417 8.98 6.57 17.61
N ALA A 418 8.91 7.87 17.33
CA ALA A 418 7.98 8.41 16.34
C ALA A 418 8.27 7.88 14.92
N VAL A 419 9.55 7.80 14.53
CA VAL A 419 9.97 7.33 13.20
C VAL A 419 9.69 5.84 13.00
N GLN A 420 10.10 4.99 13.95
CA GLN A 420 9.89 3.53 13.89
C GLN A 420 8.41 3.16 13.84
N ARG A 421 7.53 4.01 14.37
CA ARG A 421 6.06 3.84 14.34
C ARG A 421 5.38 4.50 13.13
N GLY A 422 6.09 5.30 12.33
CA GLY A 422 5.54 5.99 11.16
C GLY A 422 4.75 7.28 11.46
N PHE A 423 4.93 7.87 12.65
CA PHE A 423 4.13 8.99 13.13
C PHE A 423 4.65 10.36 12.66
N LEU A 424 4.40 10.67 11.38
CA LEU A 424 4.89 11.88 10.68
C LEU A 424 4.62 13.20 11.42
N GLU A 425 3.44 13.41 11.99
CA GLU A 425 3.11 14.68 12.67
C GLU A 425 3.87 14.86 13.98
N VAL A 426 4.20 13.77 14.69
CA VAL A 426 5.10 13.81 15.84
C VAL A 426 6.54 14.12 15.38
N VAL A 427 7.01 13.47 14.31
CA VAL A 427 8.33 13.76 13.71
C VAL A 427 8.45 15.25 13.35
N ARG A 428 7.47 15.82 12.65
CA ARG A 428 7.41 17.26 12.33
C ARG A 428 7.47 18.12 13.59
N THR A 429 6.67 17.79 14.59
CA THR A 429 6.62 18.53 15.87
C THR A 429 7.96 18.51 16.61
N LEU A 430 8.70 17.40 16.58
CA LEU A 430 10.03 17.30 17.18
C LEU A 430 11.06 18.11 16.37
N CYS A 431 11.04 18.01 15.04
CA CYS A 431 11.94 18.75 14.14
C CYS A 431 11.74 20.27 14.23
N GLU A 432 10.48 20.73 14.32
CA GLU A 432 10.11 22.14 14.56
C GLU A 432 10.68 22.71 15.87
N ARG A 433 11.03 21.82 16.83
CA ARG A 433 11.60 22.19 18.14
C ARG A 433 13.10 21.94 18.24
N GLY A 434 13.75 21.64 17.13
CA GLY A 434 15.21 21.54 17.06
C GLY A 434 15.78 20.31 17.75
N CYS A 435 15.08 19.17 17.70
CA CYS A 435 15.69 17.88 18.05
C CYS A 435 16.93 17.59 17.18
N ASP A 436 17.89 16.85 17.72
CA ASP A 436 18.98 16.33 16.92
C ASP A 436 18.51 15.08 16.14
N VAL A 437 18.43 15.25 14.82
CA VAL A 437 18.00 14.22 13.86
C VAL A 437 19.07 13.17 13.55
N ASN A 438 20.26 13.29 14.16
CA ASN A 438 21.43 12.45 13.87
C ASN A 438 21.83 11.51 15.00
N LEU A 439 21.23 11.65 16.19
CA LEU A 439 21.62 10.84 17.34
C LEU A 439 21.46 9.34 17.03
N PRO A 440 22.46 8.50 17.32
CA PRO A 440 22.38 7.06 17.13
C PRO A 440 21.58 6.38 18.26
N ASP A 441 20.82 5.34 17.92
CA ASP A 441 20.32 4.36 18.90
C ASP A 441 21.38 3.31 19.27
N ALA A 442 20.98 2.29 20.06
CA ALA A 442 21.89 1.22 20.51
C ALA A 442 22.48 0.35 19.38
N HIS A 443 21.92 0.40 18.16
CA HIS A 443 22.44 -0.25 16.96
C HIS A 443 23.26 0.70 16.08
N SER A 444 23.46 1.94 16.55
CA SER A 444 24.00 3.06 15.79
C SER A 444 23.17 3.44 14.57
N ASP A 445 21.89 3.02 14.52
CA ASP A 445 20.95 3.51 13.52
C ASP A 445 20.50 4.90 13.93
N THR A 446 20.64 5.87 13.03
CA THR A 446 20.06 7.21 13.20
C THR A 446 18.55 7.18 12.89
N PRO A 447 17.76 8.22 13.23
CA PRO A 447 16.36 8.33 12.84
C PRO A 447 16.14 8.09 11.34
N LEU A 448 17.05 8.54 10.48
CA LEU A 448 16.94 8.31 9.03
C LEU A 448 17.21 6.84 8.64
N HIS A 449 18.08 6.11 9.35
CA HIS A 449 18.21 4.65 9.17
C HIS A 449 16.91 3.93 9.55
N SER A 450 16.30 4.30 10.69
CA SER A 450 15.01 3.78 11.13
C SER A 450 13.88 4.06 10.12
N ALA A 451 13.83 5.28 9.55
CA ALA A 451 12.85 5.64 8.51
C ALA A 451 13.03 4.79 7.23
N ILE A 452 14.27 4.57 6.79
CA ILE A 452 14.57 3.72 5.63
C ILE A 452 14.19 2.25 5.91
N SER A 453 14.45 1.75 7.12
CA SER A 453 14.05 0.39 7.56
C SER A 453 12.54 0.15 7.51
N ALA A 454 11.73 1.18 7.81
CA ALA A 454 10.27 1.10 7.80
C ALA A 454 9.64 1.06 6.38
N GLY A 455 10.44 1.23 5.32
CA GLY A 455 10.00 1.08 3.93
C GLY A 455 9.09 2.21 3.44
N THR A 456 8.32 1.95 2.38
CA THR A 456 7.58 2.97 1.63
C THR A 456 6.60 3.79 2.48
N GLY A 457 6.03 3.22 3.54
CA GLY A 457 5.13 3.91 4.47
C GLY A 457 5.80 5.07 5.24
N ALA A 458 7.13 5.09 5.34
CA ALA A 458 7.89 6.16 5.98
C ALA A 458 8.42 7.23 4.99
N SER A 459 8.01 7.21 3.72
CA SER A 459 8.53 8.14 2.69
C SER A 459 8.39 9.63 3.08
N GLY A 460 7.27 10.01 3.71
CA GLY A 460 7.07 11.39 4.19
C GLY A 460 7.97 11.77 5.37
N ILE A 461 8.41 10.79 6.16
CA ILE A 461 9.39 10.98 7.25
C ILE A 461 10.80 11.12 6.67
N VAL A 462 11.16 10.28 5.69
CA VAL A 462 12.41 10.44 4.92
C VAL A 462 12.49 11.83 4.31
N GLU A 463 11.39 12.34 3.73
CA GLU A 463 11.33 13.69 3.18
C GLU A 463 11.60 14.78 4.24
N VAL A 464 10.89 14.77 5.36
CA VAL A 464 11.10 15.74 6.45
C VAL A 464 12.54 15.68 6.98
N LEU A 465 13.05 14.48 7.31
CA LEU A 465 14.39 14.32 7.88
C LEU A 465 15.50 14.72 6.88
N THR A 466 15.35 14.39 5.60
CA THR A 466 16.34 14.76 4.56
C THR A 466 16.25 16.22 4.14
N GLU A 467 15.22 16.96 4.53
CA GLU A 467 15.12 18.40 4.31
C GLU A 467 15.76 19.23 5.42
N MET A 468 15.83 18.70 6.65
CA MET A 468 16.49 19.37 7.79
C MET A 468 17.91 19.84 7.44
N PRO A 469 18.30 21.10 7.78
CA PRO A 469 19.63 21.61 7.45
C PRO A 469 20.78 20.89 8.15
N SER A 470 20.53 20.29 9.31
CA SER A 470 21.51 19.64 10.18
C SER A 470 21.68 18.13 9.95
N ILE A 471 20.97 17.53 8.99
CA ILE A 471 21.03 16.08 8.76
C ILE A 471 22.40 15.65 8.21
N ASP A 472 23.05 14.73 8.93
CA ASP A 472 24.22 14.01 8.47
C ASP A 472 23.80 12.77 7.66
N VAL A 473 23.94 12.88 6.35
CA VAL A 473 23.69 11.78 5.41
C VAL A 473 24.88 10.82 5.27
N THR A 474 26.01 11.09 5.94
CA THR A 474 27.23 10.28 5.89
C THR A 474 27.36 9.25 7.02
N ALA A 475 26.50 9.35 8.04
CA ALA A 475 26.44 8.44 9.18
C ALA A 475 26.39 6.95 8.78
N THR A 476 27.01 6.13 9.63
CA THR A 476 27.07 4.66 9.49
C THR A 476 26.57 3.95 10.75
N ASN A 477 25.82 2.86 10.58
CA ASN A 477 25.38 2.03 11.70
C ASN A 477 26.41 0.98 12.14
N SER A 478 26.08 0.19 13.17
CA SER A 478 26.94 -0.86 13.76
C SER A 478 27.38 -1.95 12.77
N GLN A 479 26.72 -2.10 11.63
CA GLN A 479 27.10 -3.04 10.56
C GLN A 479 27.99 -2.39 9.48
N GLY A 480 28.40 -1.13 9.67
CA GLY A 480 29.17 -0.35 8.71
C GLY A 480 28.37 0.08 7.47
N PHE A 481 27.04 -0.01 7.50
CA PHE A 481 26.20 0.48 6.41
C PHE A 481 26.10 2.00 6.51
N THR A 482 26.35 2.70 5.41
CA THR A 482 25.95 4.11 5.27
C THR A 482 24.45 4.16 5.02
N LEU A 483 23.84 5.33 5.21
CA LEU A 483 22.46 5.58 4.81
C LEU A 483 22.17 5.20 3.35
N LEU A 484 23.12 5.41 2.43
CA LEU A 484 22.96 5.00 1.02
C LEU A 484 23.05 3.47 0.83
N HIS A 485 23.93 2.79 1.57
CA HIS A 485 23.97 1.32 1.59
C HIS A 485 22.63 0.75 2.07
N HIS A 486 22.10 1.30 3.17
CA HIS A 486 20.85 0.84 3.77
C HIS A 486 19.65 1.13 2.88
N ALA A 487 19.56 2.33 2.29
CA ALA A 487 18.53 2.67 1.31
C ALA A 487 18.57 1.74 0.08
N SER A 488 19.77 1.34 -0.36
CA SER A 488 19.93 0.43 -1.50
C SER A 488 19.68 -1.03 -1.16
N LEU A 489 19.90 -1.46 0.09
CA LEU A 489 19.48 -2.77 0.61
C LEU A 489 17.94 -2.88 0.69
N LYS A 490 17.28 -1.81 1.16
CA LYS A 490 15.83 -1.77 1.38
C LYS A 490 15.02 -1.36 0.14
N GLY A 491 15.66 -0.94 -0.95
CA GLY A 491 14.99 -0.50 -2.19
C GLY A 491 14.34 0.88 -2.10
N HIS A 492 14.71 1.72 -1.13
CA HIS A 492 13.99 2.96 -0.83
C HIS A 492 14.39 4.11 -1.79
N VAL A 493 13.82 4.09 -3.00
CA VAL A 493 14.04 5.05 -4.10
C VAL A 493 14.16 6.51 -3.66
N LEU A 494 13.19 7.03 -2.89
CA LEU A 494 13.20 8.43 -2.45
C LEU A 494 14.42 8.78 -1.58
N ALA A 495 14.79 7.88 -0.65
CA ALA A 495 15.96 8.06 0.22
C ALA A 495 17.24 8.09 -0.62
N VAL A 496 17.40 7.15 -1.57
CA VAL A 496 18.55 7.13 -2.49
C VAL A 496 18.70 8.46 -3.23
N ARG A 497 17.61 9.01 -3.79
CA ARG A 497 17.62 10.31 -4.48
C ARG A 497 18.01 11.47 -3.55
N LYS A 498 17.35 11.60 -2.39
CA LYS A 498 17.60 12.71 -1.44
C LYS A 498 19.03 12.62 -0.85
N ILE A 499 19.54 11.42 -0.56
CA ILE A 499 20.92 11.19 -0.09
C ILE A 499 21.94 11.56 -1.17
N LEU A 500 21.78 11.07 -2.42
CA LEU A 500 22.70 11.41 -3.52
C LEU A 500 22.72 12.91 -3.84
N ALA A 501 21.58 13.59 -3.71
CA ALA A 501 21.49 15.03 -3.91
C ALA A 501 22.32 15.85 -2.90
N ARG A 502 22.57 15.32 -1.68
CA ARG A 502 23.40 15.98 -0.66
C ARG A 502 24.82 15.41 -0.55
N ALA A 503 25.02 14.12 -0.82
CA ALA A 503 26.29 13.42 -0.63
C ALA A 503 26.59 12.40 -1.73
N ARG A 504 26.63 12.86 -2.99
CA ARG A 504 26.96 12.03 -4.17
C ARG A 504 28.29 11.25 -4.02
N GLN A 505 29.25 11.74 -3.24
CA GLN A 505 30.51 11.05 -2.94
C GLN A 505 30.35 9.67 -2.26
N LEU A 506 29.19 9.40 -1.65
CA LEU A 506 28.90 8.12 -1.01
C LEU A 506 28.58 6.98 -2.01
N VAL A 507 28.39 7.29 -3.30
CA VAL A 507 27.83 6.33 -4.28
C VAL A 507 28.68 5.06 -4.46
N ASP A 508 30.00 5.20 -4.44
CA ASP A 508 30.98 4.11 -4.55
C ASP A 508 31.71 3.84 -3.22
N ALA A 509 31.22 4.40 -2.11
CA ALA A 509 31.74 4.06 -0.79
C ALA A 509 31.59 2.55 -0.56
N LYS A 510 32.61 1.93 0.04
CA LYS A 510 32.58 0.51 0.40
C LYS A 510 32.34 0.37 1.89
N LYS A 511 31.37 -0.46 2.28
CA LYS A 511 31.33 -0.99 3.65
C LYS A 511 32.40 -2.06 3.84
N GLU A 512 32.55 -2.58 5.05
CA GLU A 512 33.61 -3.52 5.43
C GLU A 512 33.90 -4.62 4.39
N ASP A 513 32.97 -5.52 4.10
CA ASP A 513 33.11 -6.60 3.10
C ASP A 513 33.30 -6.15 1.63
N GLY A 514 33.48 -4.86 1.38
CA GLY A 514 33.77 -4.28 0.07
C GLY A 514 32.54 -3.99 -0.78
N PHE A 515 31.33 -4.26 -0.28
CA PHE A 515 30.08 -3.95 -0.99
C PHE A 515 29.87 -2.44 -1.08
N THR A 516 29.40 -1.99 -2.25
CA THR A 516 28.87 -0.63 -2.48
C THR A 516 27.34 -0.63 -2.54
N ALA A 517 26.73 0.56 -2.59
CA ALA A 517 25.29 0.72 -2.80
C ALA A 517 24.76 -0.06 -4.02
N LEU A 518 25.51 -0.05 -5.14
CA LEU A 518 25.13 -0.78 -6.36
C LEU A 518 25.18 -2.31 -6.17
N HIS A 519 26.12 -2.84 -5.37
CA HIS A 519 26.15 -4.28 -5.05
C HIS A 519 24.91 -4.71 -4.26
N LEU A 520 24.45 -3.89 -3.31
CA LEU A 520 23.27 -4.19 -2.49
C LEU A 520 21.98 -4.11 -3.29
N ALA A 521 21.86 -3.13 -4.18
CA ALA A 521 20.75 -3.04 -5.14
C ALA A 521 20.75 -4.23 -6.12
N ALA A 522 21.94 -4.61 -6.63
CA ALA A 522 22.14 -5.75 -7.51
C ALA A 522 21.78 -7.09 -6.85
N LEU A 523 22.08 -7.28 -5.57
CA LEU A 523 21.77 -8.50 -4.83
C LEU A 523 20.26 -8.69 -4.58
N ASN A 524 19.53 -7.60 -4.34
CA ASN A 524 18.13 -7.61 -3.88
C ASN A 524 17.09 -7.22 -4.96
N ASN A 525 17.49 -7.23 -6.24
CA ASN A 525 16.65 -6.85 -7.40
C ASN A 525 16.07 -5.42 -7.38
N HIS A 526 16.72 -4.46 -6.73
CA HIS A 526 16.21 -3.09 -6.65
C HIS A 526 16.56 -2.30 -7.93
N ARG A 527 15.93 -2.70 -9.05
CA ARG A 527 16.23 -2.20 -10.40
C ARG A 527 16.17 -0.67 -10.51
N GLU A 528 15.15 -0.03 -9.93
CA GLU A 528 15.04 1.44 -9.98
C GLU A 528 16.16 2.12 -9.18
N VAL A 529 16.51 1.58 -8.00
CA VAL A 529 17.65 2.10 -7.22
C VAL A 529 18.96 1.97 -7.99
N ALA A 530 19.24 0.81 -8.58
CA ALA A 530 20.41 0.64 -9.44
C ALA A 530 20.40 1.62 -10.62
N GLN A 531 19.22 1.88 -11.22
CA GLN A 531 19.10 2.84 -12.30
C GLN A 531 19.50 4.26 -11.89
N ILE A 532 19.11 4.68 -10.68
CA ILE A 532 19.40 5.98 -10.08
C ILE A 532 20.89 6.09 -9.71
N LEU A 533 21.44 5.06 -9.06
CA LEU A 533 22.88 5.01 -8.71
C LEU A 533 23.75 5.21 -9.96
N ILE A 534 23.38 4.57 -11.07
CA ILE A 534 24.11 4.67 -12.34
C ILE A 534 23.90 6.02 -13.03
N ARG A 535 22.65 6.47 -13.23
CA ARG A 535 22.38 7.69 -14.02
C ARG A 535 22.62 8.99 -13.25
N GLU A 536 22.22 9.03 -11.99
CA GLU A 536 22.22 10.25 -11.16
C GLU A 536 23.43 10.24 -10.20
N GLY A 537 23.70 9.10 -9.55
CA GLY A 537 24.90 8.94 -8.72
C GLY A 537 26.21 8.94 -9.52
N ARG A 538 26.15 8.41 -10.75
CA ARG A 538 27.31 8.15 -11.64
C ARG A 538 28.32 7.21 -11.00
N CYS A 539 27.83 6.14 -10.38
CA CYS A 539 28.68 5.10 -9.79
C CYS A 539 29.53 4.36 -10.82
N ASP A 540 30.63 3.79 -10.35
CA ASP A 540 31.38 2.81 -11.13
C ASP A 540 30.64 1.46 -11.12
N VAL A 541 30.21 1.02 -12.30
CA VAL A 541 29.51 -0.26 -12.52
C VAL A 541 30.44 -1.48 -12.42
N ASN A 542 31.75 -1.26 -12.38
CA ASN A 542 32.80 -2.29 -12.37
C ASN A 542 33.46 -2.48 -11.00
N VAL A 543 33.01 -1.78 -9.96
CA VAL A 543 33.54 -1.96 -8.60
C VAL A 543 33.43 -3.43 -8.18
N ARG A 544 34.48 -3.94 -7.53
CA ARG A 544 34.53 -5.31 -7.00
C ARG A 544 34.56 -5.31 -5.46
N ASN A 545 33.84 -6.25 -4.83
CA ASN A 545 33.84 -6.45 -3.36
C ASN A 545 35.10 -7.22 -2.88
N ARG A 546 35.18 -7.59 -1.58
CA ARG A 546 36.35 -8.35 -1.05
C ARG A 546 36.54 -9.73 -1.72
N LYS A 547 35.48 -10.37 -2.22
CA LYS A 547 35.50 -11.61 -3.00
C LYS A 547 35.71 -11.39 -4.50
N LEU A 548 36.16 -10.19 -4.86
CA LEU A 548 36.31 -9.70 -6.23
C LEU A 548 35.04 -9.73 -7.11
N GLN A 549 33.86 -9.99 -6.54
CA GLN A 549 32.60 -10.01 -7.29
C GLN A 549 32.16 -8.59 -7.63
N SER A 550 31.69 -8.37 -8.85
CA SER A 550 31.06 -7.10 -9.29
C SER A 550 29.53 -7.14 -9.12
N PRO A 551 28.80 -6.01 -9.26
CA PRO A 551 27.35 -5.99 -9.25
C PRO A 551 26.72 -6.93 -10.29
N LEU A 552 27.37 -7.12 -11.44
CA LEU A 552 26.93 -8.08 -12.47
C LEU A 552 26.94 -9.52 -11.94
N HIS A 553 28.00 -9.93 -11.22
CA HIS A 553 28.07 -11.27 -10.63
C HIS A 553 26.91 -11.51 -9.66
N LEU A 554 26.59 -10.54 -8.82
CA LEU A 554 25.49 -10.65 -7.85
C LEU A 554 24.11 -10.70 -8.53
N ALA A 555 23.88 -9.85 -9.54
CA ALA A 555 22.63 -9.86 -10.31
C ALA A 555 22.43 -11.18 -11.08
N VAL A 556 23.51 -11.73 -11.68
CA VAL A 556 23.47 -13.03 -12.36
C VAL A 556 23.30 -14.18 -11.38
N GLN A 557 24.02 -14.18 -10.25
CA GLN A 557 23.93 -15.22 -9.21
C GLN A 557 22.50 -15.40 -8.66
N GLN A 558 21.74 -14.31 -8.61
CA GLN A 558 20.34 -14.28 -8.14
C GLN A 558 19.31 -14.28 -9.29
N ALA A 559 19.75 -14.43 -10.54
CA ALA A 559 18.91 -14.49 -11.74
C ALA A 559 18.05 -13.23 -12.01
N HIS A 560 18.50 -12.04 -11.60
CA HIS A 560 17.80 -10.76 -11.77
C HIS A 560 17.93 -10.21 -13.20
N VAL A 561 17.22 -10.84 -14.14
CA VAL A 561 17.40 -10.66 -15.61
C VAL A 561 17.39 -9.20 -16.08
N GLY A 562 16.44 -8.37 -15.62
CA GLY A 562 16.41 -6.96 -16.02
C GLY A 562 17.51 -6.10 -15.42
N LEU A 563 18.03 -6.52 -14.27
CA LEU A 563 19.16 -5.86 -13.62
C LEU A 563 20.47 -6.20 -14.33
N VAL A 564 20.62 -7.44 -14.81
CA VAL A 564 21.70 -7.86 -15.72
C VAL A 564 21.69 -7.03 -17.00
N ALA A 565 20.54 -6.92 -17.68
CA ALA A 565 20.41 -6.11 -18.90
C ALA A 565 20.75 -4.63 -18.64
N LEU A 566 20.28 -4.06 -17.52
CA LEU A 566 20.55 -2.68 -17.13
C LEU A 566 22.04 -2.42 -16.83
N LEU A 567 22.75 -3.36 -16.19
CA LEU A 567 24.18 -3.24 -15.90
C LEU A 567 25.04 -3.35 -17.18
N VAL A 568 24.69 -4.26 -18.10
CA VAL A 568 25.37 -4.39 -19.39
C VAL A 568 25.10 -3.17 -20.29
N ASP A 569 23.86 -2.69 -20.32
CA ASP A 569 23.51 -1.43 -21.00
C ASP A 569 24.25 -0.22 -20.39
N ALA A 570 24.63 -0.27 -19.11
CA ALA A 570 25.46 0.74 -18.45
C ALA A 570 26.98 0.58 -18.69
N GLY A 571 27.42 -0.46 -19.42
CA GLY A 571 28.82 -0.66 -19.79
C GLY A 571 29.66 -1.40 -18.74
N CYS A 572 29.07 -2.29 -17.94
CA CYS A 572 29.86 -3.14 -17.06
C CYS A 572 30.69 -4.19 -17.85
N SER A 573 31.81 -4.59 -17.27
CA SER A 573 32.70 -5.61 -17.81
C SER A 573 32.08 -6.99 -17.64
N VAL A 574 31.56 -7.53 -18.74
CA VAL A 574 30.99 -8.90 -18.80
C VAL A 574 32.02 -10.00 -18.55
N ASN A 575 33.31 -9.68 -18.75
CA ASN A 575 34.46 -10.56 -18.51
C ASN A 575 35.21 -10.22 -17.21
N ALA A 576 34.63 -9.43 -16.31
CA ALA A 576 35.15 -9.36 -14.95
C ALA A 576 35.05 -10.76 -14.31
N GLU A 577 36.08 -11.14 -13.58
CA GLU A 577 36.17 -12.39 -12.82
C GLU A 577 35.81 -12.14 -11.34
N ASP A 578 35.67 -13.20 -10.56
CA ASP A 578 35.68 -13.16 -9.08
C ASP A 578 36.96 -13.80 -8.49
N GLU A 579 36.96 -14.10 -7.20
CA GLU A 579 38.08 -14.75 -6.49
C GLU A 579 38.37 -16.18 -7.00
N GLU A 580 37.37 -16.86 -7.57
CA GLU A 580 37.48 -18.21 -8.12
C GLU A 580 37.86 -18.20 -9.61
N GLY A 581 38.08 -17.01 -10.19
CA GLY A 581 38.28 -16.82 -11.63
C GLY A 581 36.99 -17.03 -12.43
N ASP A 582 35.84 -17.15 -11.76
CA ASP A 582 34.55 -17.33 -12.41
C ASP A 582 34.06 -15.97 -12.92
N THR A 583 33.79 -15.85 -14.22
CA THR A 583 33.13 -14.67 -14.79
C THR A 583 31.62 -14.75 -14.59
N ALA A 584 30.90 -13.63 -14.80
CA ALA A 584 29.44 -13.63 -14.81
C ALA A 584 28.83 -14.73 -15.70
N LEU A 585 29.47 -15.05 -16.82
CA LEU A 585 29.07 -16.14 -17.71
C LEU A 585 29.25 -17.53 -17.08
N HIS A 586 30.30 -17.76 -16.30
CA HIS A 586 30.45 -18.99 -15.51
C HIS A 586 29.34 -19.11 -14.46
N VAL A 587 29.10 -18.03 -13.70
CA VAL A 587 28.07 -18.00 -12.63
C VAL A 587 26.67 -18.34 -13.18
N ALA A 588 26.33 -17.82 -14.37
CA ALA A 588 25.07 -18.10 -15.06
C ALA A 588 24.86 -19.59 -15.40
N LEU A 589 25.94 -20.33 -15.67
CA LEU A 589 25.90 -21.73 -16.07
C LEU A 589 26.09 -22.71 -14.90
N GLN A 590 26.88 -22.33 -13.89
CA GLN A 590 27.01 -23.12 -12.65
C GLN A 590 25.69 -23.21 -11.88
N ARG A 591 24.91 -22.13 -11.85
CA ARG A 591 23.60 -22.09 -11.20
C ARG A 591 22.48 -22.37 -12.20
N GLN A 592 22.38 -23.64 -12.63
CA GLN A 592 21.20 -24.18 -13.32
C GLN A 592 19.98 -24.28 -12.39
N GLN A 593 19.56 -23.16 -11.78
CA GLN A 593 18.27 -23.11 -11.11
C GLN A 593 17.19 -23.36 -12.18
N LEU A 594 16.37 -24.39 -11.95
CA LEU A 594 15.33 -24.90 -12.84
C LEU A 594 14.11 -23.96 -12.91
N LEU A 595 14.36 -22.64 -12.96
CA LEU A 595 13.37 -21.64 -13.31
C LEU A 595 13.32 -21.57 -14.84
N PRO A 596 12.18 -21.91 -15.47
CA PRO A 596 11.96 -21.59 -16.87
C PRO A 596 12.08 -20.07 -17.03
N LEU A 597 12.54 -19.60 -18.19
CA LEU A 597 12.48 -18.18 -18.52
C LEU A 597 11.02 -17.77 -18.77
N VAL A 598 10.26 -17.56 -17.70
CA VAL A 598 8.86 -17.16 -17.77
C VAL A 598 8.79 -15.70 -18.22
N ALA A 599 8.42 -15.52 -19.49
CA ALA A 599 8.17 -14.22 -20.10
C ALA A 599 6.84 -13.59 -19.64
N ASP A 600 6.54 -13.65 -18.34
CA ASP A 600 5.36 -12.97 -17.80
C ASP A 600 5.69 -11.50 -17.54
N GLY A 601 5.11 -10.62 -18.37
CA GLY A 601 5.13 -9.17 -18.20
C GLY A 601 4.42 -8.65 -16.93
N ALA A 602 4.08 -9.53 -15.98
CA ALA A 602 3.35 -9.22 -14.76
C ALA A 602 4.22 -8.67 -13.61
N GLY A 603 5.55 -8.62 -13.77
CA GLY A 603 6.47 -8.08 -12.77
C GLY A 603 6.88 -6.62 -12.96
N GLY A 604 6.41 -5.94 -14.01
CA GLY A 604 6.83 -4.56 -14.35
C GLY A 604 8.29 -4.41 -14.79
N ASP A 605 9.13 -5.44 -14.63
CA ASP A 605 10.49 -5.49 -15.18
C ASP A 605 10.45 -5.83 -16.68
N PRO A 606 10.81 -4.90 -17.59
CA PRO A 606 10.90 -5.21 -19.02
C PRO A 606 12.10 -6.12 -19.35
N GLY A 607 12.98 -6.40 -18.37
CA GLY A 607 14.20 -7.17 -18.50
C GLY A 607 14.09 -8.50 -19.25
N PRO A 608 13.29 -9.47 -18.76
CA PRO A 608 13.13 -10.76 -19.43
C PRO A 608 12.65 -10.63 -20.88
N LEU A 609 11.71 -9.72 -21.15
CA LEU A 609 11.18 -9.47 -22.50
C LEU A 609 12.21 -8.79 -23.41
N GLN A 610 12.98 -7.83 -22.88
CA GLN A 610 14.04 -7.14 -23.61
C GLN A 610 15.19 -8.11 -23.96
N LEU A 611 15.58 -8.98 -23.02
CA LEU A 611 16.58 -10.02 -23.21
C LEU A 611 16.11 -11.07 -24.23
N LEU A 612 14.86 -11.54 -24.11
CA LEU A 612 14.25 -12.43 -25.11
C LEU A 612 14.19 -11.79 -26.51
N SER A 613 13.82 -10.52 -26.59
CA SER A 613 13.77 -9.78 -27.85
C SER A 613 15.17 -9.66 -28.49
N ARG A 614 16.22 -9.39 -27.71
CA ARG A 614 17.61 -9.39 -28.22
C ARG A 614 18.07 -10.77 -28.69
N LEU A 615 17.73 -11.84 -27.96
CA LEU A 615 18.04 -13.23 -28.34
C LEU A 615 17.31 -13.65 -29.64
N GLN A 616 16.03 -13.29 -29.78
CA GLN A 616 15.21 -13.51 -30.98
C GLN A 616 15.72 -12.70 -32.17
N ALA A 617 16.00 -11.40 -32.00
CA ALA A 617 16.54 -10.53 -33.04
C ALA A 617 17.91 -10.99 -33.53
N SER A 618 18.71 -11.62 -32.65
CA SER A 618 19.96 -12.26 -33.02
C SER A 618 19.78 -13.52 -33.87
N GLY A 619 18.57 -14.08 -33.96
CA GLY A 619 18.27 -15.29 -34.74
C GLY A 619 18.58 -16.60 -34.01
N LEU A 620 18.49 -16.63 -32.68
CA LEU A 620 18.28 -17.90 -31.96
C LEU A 620 16.78 -18.25 -32.03
N PRO A 621 16.40 -19.54 -32.08
CA PRO A 621 15.00 -19.89 -31.89
C PRO A 621 14.56 -19.37 -30.52
N GLY A 622 13.48 -18.59 -30.48
CA GLY A 622 12.88 -18.08 -29.24
C GLY A 622 12.15 -19.17 -28.46
N SER A 623 12.79 -20.34 -28.29
CA SER A 623 12.19 -21.49 -27.65
C SER A 623 12.00 -21.23 -26.16
N THR A 624 10.77 -21.42 -25.73
CA THR A 624 10.25 -21.33 -24.36
C THR A 624 10.82 -22.41 -23.41
N GLU A 625 12.02 -22.92 -23.70
CA GLU A 625 12.64 -24.09 -23.06
C GLU A 625 14.06 -23.82 -22.53
N LEU A 626 14.62 -22.62 -22.75
CA LEU A 626 15.87 -22.21 -22.12
C LEU A 626 15.62 -21.84 -20.65
N THR A 627 16.49 -22.30 -19.76
CA THR A 627 16.53 -21.86 -18.37
C THR A 627 16.96 -20.39 -18.30
N VAL A 628 16.60 -19.69 -17.22
CA VAL A 628 17.04 -18.30 -17.02
C VAL A 628 18.57 -18.18 -17.09
N GLY A 629 19.31 -19.11 -16.48
CA GLY A 629 20.77 -19.17 -16.55
C GLY A 629 21.31 -19.31 -17.98
N ALA A 630 20.75 -20.23 -18.77
CA ALA A 630 21.16 -20.40 -20.17
C ALA A 630 20.86 -19.17 -21.04
N ALA A 631 19.73 -18.49 -20.81
CA ALA A 631 19.37 -17.28 -21.54
C ALA A 631 20.24 -16.07 -21.16
N VAL A 632 20.53 -15.89 -19.87
CA VAL A 632 21.49 -14.89 -19.38
C VAL A 632 22.89 -15.18 -19.93
N ALA A 633 23.32 -16.44 -19.95
CA ALA A 633 24.60 -16.85 -20.53
C ALA A 633 24.69 -16.54 -22.04
N CYS A 634 23.64 -16.84 -22.81
CA CYS A 634 23.56 -16.48 -24.23
C CYS A 634 23.58 -14.95 -24.45
N PHE A 635 22.88 -14.19 -23.61
CA PHE A 635 22.90 -12.73 -23.66
C PHE A 635 24.30 -12.17 -23.38
N LEU A 636 24.97 -12.63 -22.31
CA LEU A 636 26.34 -12.22 -22.01
C LEU A 636 27.29 -12.55 -23.16
N ALA A 637 27.16 -13.71 -23.80
CA ALA A 637 27.96 -14.08 -24.98
C ALA A 637 27.68 -13.21 -26.23
N LEU A 638 26.45 -12.69 -26.41
CA LEU A 638 26.12 -11.70 -27.45
C LEU A 638 26.68 -10.30 -27.15
N GLU A 639 27.01 -10.02 -25.89
CA GLU A 639 27.56 -8.75 -25.41
C GLU A 639 29.08 -8.86 -25.12
N GLY A 640 29.73 -9.91 -25.62
CA GLY A 640 31.20 -10.05 -25.64
C GLY A 640 31.80 -10.92 -24.53
N ALA A 641 31.01 -11.68 -23.78
CA ALA A 641 31.55 -12.60 -22.79
C ALA A 641 32.33 -13.77 -23.43
N ASP A 642 33.53 -14.06 -22.94
CA ASP A 642 34.39 -15.12 -23.48
C ASP A 642 33.89 -16.50 -23.03
N VAL A 643 33.32 -17.24 -23.98
CA VAL A 643 32.85 -18.62 -23.79
C VAL A 643 33.98 -19.64 -23.63
N SER A 644 35.22 -19.28 -23.94
CA SER A 644 36.42 -20.13 -23.88
C SER A 644 37.37 -19.82 -22.73
N TYR A 645 37.17 -18.73 -21.98
CA TYR A 645 37.98 -18.43 -20.80
C TYR A 645 37.85 -19.54 -19.75
N THR A 646 38.93 -19.91 -19.07
CA THR A 646 38.94 -20.94 -18.02
C THR A 646 39.20 -20.33 -16.65
N ASN A 647 38.29 -20.59 -15.70
CA ASN A 647 38.44 -20.16 -14.31
C ASN A 647 39.63 -20.83 -13.58
N HIS A 648 39.87 -20.46 -12.32
CA HIS A 648 40.95 -21.05 -11.50
C HIS A 648 40.74 -22.56 -11.21
N ARG A 649 39.57 -23.12 -11.55
CA ARG A 649 39.26 -24.57 -11.48
C ARG A 649 39.50 -25.29 -12.81
N GLY A 650 40.01 -24.60 -13.83
CA GLY A 650 40.29 -25.18 -15.15
C GLY A 650 39.05 -25.53 -15.97
N ARG A 651 37.89 -24.91 -15.70
CA ARG A 651 36.63 -25.13 -16.42
C ARG A 651 36.24 -23.86 -17.16
N SER A 652 35.87 -23.98 -18.43
CA SER A 652 35.30 -22.90 -19.23
C SER A 652 33.77 -22.87 -19.16
N PRO A 653 33.11 -21.79 -19.62
CA PRO A 653 31.67 -21.77 -19.81
C PRO A 653 31.15 -22.90 -20.71
N LEU A 654 31.92 -23.29 -21.74
CA LEU A 654 31.56 -24.42 -22.60
C LEU A 654 31.60 -25.76 -21.86
N ASP A 655 32.52 -25.96 -20.91
CA ASP A 655 32.59 -27.17 -20.08
C ASP A 655 31.44 -27.23 -19.05
N LEU A 656 30.93 -26.07 -18.63
CA LEU A 656 29.78 -25.94 -17.74
C LEU A 656 28.43 -26.10 -18.46
N ALA A 657 28.40 -25.98 -19.79
CA ALA A 657 27.21 -26.10 -20.62
C ALA A 657 26.82 -27.57 -20.88
N ALA A 658 26.37 -28.26 -19.83
CA ALA A 658 26.04 -29.70 -19.86
C ALA A 658 25.02 -30.13 -20.94
N GLU A 659 24.13 -29.22 -21.36
CA GLU A 659 23.18 -29.48 -22.45
C GLU A 659 23.74 -29.06 -23.81
N GLY A 660 23.86 -30.01 -24.75
CA GLY A 660 24.38 -29.74 -26.10
C GLY A 660 23.62 -28.67 -26.91
N ARG A 661 22.36 -28.37 -26.55
CA ARG A 661 21.61 -27.23 -27.13
C ARG A 661 22.09 -25.87 -26.59
N VAL A 662 22.41 -25.78 -25.30
CA VAL A 662 22.96 -24.57 -24.66
C VAL A 662 24.38 -24.32 -25.18
N LEU A 663 25.20 -25.36 -25.29
CA LEU A 663 26.54 -25.29 -25.87
C LEU A 663 26.51 -24.72 -27.30
N LYS A 664 25.64 -25.23 -28.18
CA LYS A 664 25.44 -24.70 -29.54
C LYS A 664 24.94 -23.25 -29.54
N ALA A 665 24.02 -22.90 -28.64
CA ALA A 665 23.52 -21.54 -28.53
C ALA A 665 24.62 -20.54 -28.12
N LEU A 666 25.44 -20.88 -27.12
CA LEU A 666 26.57 -20.07 -26.66
C LEU A 666 27.62 -19.86 -27.77
N GLN A 667 28.00 -20.93 -28.48
CA GLN A 667 28.92 -20.83 -29.61
C GLN A 667 28.35 -19.94 -30.73
N GLY A 668 27.04 -20.07 -31.03
CA GLY A 668 26.35 -19.20 -31.99
C GLY A 668 26.30 -17.73 -31.56
N CYS A 669 26.12 -17.45 -30.26
CA CYS A 669 26.16 -16.09 -29.71
C CYS A 669 27.55 -15.46 -29.85
N ALA A 670 28.59 -16.16 -29.39
CA ALA A 670 29.96 -15.68 -29.43
C ALA A 670 30.43 -15.45 -30.89
N GLN A 671 30.04 -16.31 -31.83
CA GLN A 671 30.36 -16.11 -33.24
C GLN A 671 29.64 -14.88 -33.84
N ARG A 672 28.38 -14.61 -33.44
CA ARG A 672 27.65 -13.41 -33.88
C ARG A 672 28.26 -12.12 -33.32
N PHE A 673 28.71 -12.13 -32.06
CA PHE A 673 29.45 -11.00 -31.49
C PHE A 673 30.73 -10.72 -32.29
N ARG A 674 31.51 -11.75 -32.64
CA ARG A 674 32.72 -11.61 -33.46
C ARG A 674 32.44 -11.00 -34.84
N VAL A 675 31.38 -11.43 -35.52
CA VAL A 675 30.98 -10.86 -36.82
C VAL A 675 30.56 -9.39 -36.67
N ARG A 676 29.72 -9.05 -35.68
CA ARG A 676 29.31 -7.66 -35.42
C ARG A 676 30.51 -6.74 -35.14
N ALA A 677 31.47 -7.20 -34.32
CA ALA A 677 32.68 -6.44 -34.04
C ALA A 677 33.53 -6.20 -35.30
N GLN A 678 33.64 -7.19 -36.19
CA GLN A 678 34.34 -7.05 -37.46
C GLN A 678 33.64 -6.06 -38.42
N ASP A 679 32.30 -6.09 -38.48
CA ASP A 679 31.54 -5.14 -39.29
C ASP A 679 31.65 -3.70 -38.77
N GLU A 680 31.67 -3.51 -37.43
CA GLU A 680 31.87 -2.19 -36.79
C GLU A 680 33.29 -1.63 -36.97
N GLU A 681 34.32 -2.50 -37.04
CA GLU A 681 35.69 -2.09 -37.40
C GLU A 681 35.82 -1.67 -38.88
N VAL A 682 35.04 -2.26 -39.78
CA VAL A 682 35.08 -1.96 -41.23
C VAL A 682 34.24 -0.73 -41.59
N HIS A 683 33.15 -0.45 -40.86
CA HIS A 683 32.25 0.67 -41.11
C HIS A 683 31.97 1.48 -39.82
N PRO A 684 32.91 2.36 -39.39
CA PRO A 684 32.75 3.13 -38.16
C PRO A 684 31.61 4.16 -38.27
N VAL A 685 30.51 3.90 -37.55
CA VAL A 685 29.37 4.82 -37.43
C VAL A 685 29.74 5.99 -36.49
N PRO A 686 29.55 7.26 -36.89
CA PRO A 686 29.86 8.39 -36.01
C PRO A 686 28.90 8.43 -34.82
N GLY A 687 29.38 8.02 -33.63
CA GLY A 687 28.61 8.03 -32.37
C GLY A 687 28.43 6.67 -31.69
N GLY A 688 28.95 5.57 -32.25
CA GLY A 688 28.98 4.25 -31.60
C GLY A 688 29.94 4.18 -30.41
N ARG A 689 29.65 3.32 -29.44
CA ARG A 689 30.42 3.16 -28.18
C ARG A 689 31.86 2.73 -28.44
N GLN A 690 32.83 3.62 -28.30
CA GLN A 690 34.23 3.22 -28.14
C GLN A 690 34.43 2.64 -26.73
N GLN A 691 34.65 1.32 -26.65
CA GLN A 691 35.40 0.76 -25.52
C GLN A 691 36.87 1.18 -25.71
N GLU A 692 37.30 2.23 -25.02
CA GLU A 692 38.73 2.57 -24.92
C GLU A 692 39.46 1.47 -24.13
N THR A 693 39.96 0.46 -24.83
CA THR A 693 40.95 -0.49 -24.32
C THR A 693 42.32 0.18 -24.21
N ALA A 694 42.42 1.20 -23.36
CA ALA A 694 43.66 1.93 -23.13
C ALA A 694 44.65 1.09 -22.29
N PRO A 695 45.82 0.67 -22.83
CA PRO A 695 46.84 0.01 -22.03
C PRO A 695 47.59 1.07 -21.23
N ARG A 696 47.19 1.29 -19.97
CA ARG A 696 48.00 2.07 -19.02
C ARG A 696 49.30 1.32 -18.74
N ARG A 697 50.35 1.70 -19.46
CA ARG A 697 51.72 1.27 -19.18
C ARG A 697 52.08 1.61 -17.73
N LEU A 698 52.73 0.67 -17.07
CA LEU A 698 53.41 0.87 -15.79
C LEU A 698 54.38 2.06 -15.87
N ARG A 699 54.19 3.04 -14.98
CA ARG A 699 55.22 3.84 -14.30
C ARG A 699 54.62 4.57 -13.12
#